data_AF-A0A0D0B148-F1
#
_entry.id   AF-A0A0D0B148-F1
#
_cell.length_a   1.000
_cell.length_b   1.000
_cell.length_c   1.000
_cell.angle_alpha   90.00
_cell.angle_beta   90.00
_cell.angle_gamma   90.00
#
_symmetry.space_group_name_H-M   'P 1'
#
loop_
_entity.id
_entity.type
_entity.pdbx_description
1 polymer ?
#
loop_
_entity_poly.entity_id
_entity_poly.type
_entity_poly.pdbx_seq_one_letter_code
_entity_poly.pdbx_strand_id
1 'polypeptide(L)'
;MFRAHAARSFHDATSSIPSVTSPYARSEAFADPRRKQTIISLLDVLSELSNEASSDSDANLPSNFEDDRDVPTVDEKLQVAGSESFNKFERRIDNLDKELRNFANAARQLGSSVGILSSAFRLRERLTKLLFLFRENAATLFPRKISRQPRETLVNPNLMDRRRTWRGHQPPLRPIHDDGLDPESFPGQFASFAEDVVTFLNCLNEFPEFTDEAVNTSMRAFEVDLMYWASCLQEYKGQFRYPAVQRYIHDLTSEIGEHIDNITVNLSMFIEIGVPTIRFAQQHAAANLLNLSTVATFFSAVTATTLQFSYQLTDGVLEKSVNAFWFSSLVFSIAAAVNSLLGLTWKQAMYRSPGHRVPWWVLIWIKRSPLVFLVMSVACFSAGLMLFTYATNQGFVTSTITTVFTAVTSFGLAAVSAWFASERWIFVQHRGHVWLEDVINEATHRMLLLSAFVELRKIIYYCNQGILAIRGLVRRVSFKKVTDAITRFRHKHHTLPTTQEGPQMLELPHRHEPAISVCSEYTERPNSLDAPASEESETSRRSIARQRFKGAVRSVIMMQQQQAGQTPLYLRPFMPPRTPSFDRNSTTGMSPTRFSSIGLNTIRGQRVSTLIPKLKTLEPLQELANHTALVRHLQFSPNGKYLATSSWDRSSIIFRVGESFSTQAVLVHVRGFIGQVAWSATGMILLTRLTRGIKVWTEDGLCKRTIDRPHSVSSIAWLPNSETQFFSVEGSDVFKLDTQGKVLDSYHFGRIQLHNVAVTPDGQRLLGVGPLLAAPNGLHPSRTTRVEKRIIGKRCIYTLAISLIP
;
A
#
# COMPACT_ATOMS: atom_id res chain seq x y z
N MET A 1 84.98 17.37 74.53
CA MET A 1 83.74 17.92 75.15
C MET A 1 82.88 18.43 74.00
N PHE A 2 81.72 17.85 73.67
CA PHE A 2 80.44 17.75 74.43
C PHE A 2 79.74 19.11 74.61
N ARG A 3 78.42 19.28 74.32
CA ARG A 3 77.40 18.40 73.67
C ARG A 3 76.24 19.28 73.10
N ALA A 4 75.18 18.65 72.58
CA ALA A 4 73.90 19.23 72.08
C ALA A 4 73.12 20.05 73.17
N HIS A 5 72.01 20.78 72.92
CA HIS A 5 70.84 20.54 72.05
C HIS A 5 70.12 21.87 71.61
N ALA A 6 69.07 21.78 70.78
CA ALA A 6 68.39 22.92 70.13
C ALA A 6 66.99 23.29 70.69
N ALA A 7 66.60 24.58 70.61
CA ALA A 7 65.21 25.11 70.52
C ALA A 7 65.17 26.67 70.39
N ARG A 8 64.01 27.24 69.98
CA ARG A 8 63.63 28.68 69.82
C ARG A 8 64.18 29.39 68.54
N SER A 9 63.60 30.48 68.00
CA SER A 9 62.57 31.44 68.49
C SER A 9 61.69 32.10 67.37
N PHE A 10 60.48 32.58 67.74
CA PHE A 10 59.74 33.85 67.38
C PHE A 10 60.02 34.61 66.04
N HIS A 11 59.07 35.29 65.37
CA HIS A 11 58.01 36.26 65.79
C HIS A 11 56.82 36.29 64.76
N ASP A 12 55.56 36.55 65.14
CA ASP A 12 54.79 37.84 65.19
C ASP A 12 54.75 38.69 63.90
N ALA A 13 53.70 39.44 63.51
CA ALA A 13 52.25 39.56 63.84
C ALA A 13 51.58 40.36 62.65
N THR A 14 50.27 40.53 62.44
CA THR A 14 49.19 41.14 63.28
C THR A 14 47.79 41.01 62.63
N SER A 15 46.73 40.82 63.45
CA SER A 15 45.34 41.36 63.44
C SER A 15 44.64 41.88 62.14
N SER A 16 43.31 41.83 61.96
CA SER A 16 42.19 41.79 62.94
C SER A 16 40.88 41.15 62.39
N ILE A 17 39.90 40.96 63.29
CA ILE A 17 38.50 40.45 63.12
C ILE A 17 37.56 41.47 63.87
N PRO A 18 36.20 41.37 64.04
CA PRO A 18 35.25 40.23 63.88
C PRO A 18 33.79 40.51 63.36
N SER A 19 33.04 39.44 63.00
CA SER A 19 31.57 39.17 63.26
C SER A 19 30.45 40.14 62.75
N VAL A 20 29.16 39.78 62.55
CA VAL A 20 28.18 38.95 63.30
C VAL A 20 27.04 38.37 62.37
N THR A 21 26.50 37.17 62.69
CA THR A 21 25.27 36.41 62.25
C THR A 21 24.40 36.86 61.04
N SER A 22 24.01 36.01 60.06
CA SER A 22 23.03 34.86 60.10
C SER A 22 21.58 35.26 60.55
N PRO A 23 20.45 34.70 60.04
CA PRO A 23 20.27 33.48 59.20
C PRO A 23 19.25 33.55 58.01
N TYR A 24 19.32 32.59 57.07
CA TYR A 24 18.24 31.63 56.68
C TYR A 24 18.71 30.76 55.49
N ALA A 25 18.05 29.62 55.23
CA ALA A 25 18.50 28.64 54.23
C ALA A 25 17.38 28.01 53.40
N ARG A 26 17.62 27.81 52.08
CA ARG A 26 17.42 26.51 51.38
C ARG A 26 17.71 26.54 49.87
N SER A 27 18.26 25.42 49.38
CA SER A 27 17.95 24.79 48.09
C SER A 27 18.30 25.52 46.78
N GLU A 28 19.56 25.40 46.36
CA GLU A 28 19.86 25.22 44.92
C GLU A 28 20.06 23.72 44.64
N ALA A 29 19.53 23.22 43.51
CA ALA A 29 19.61 21.81 43.14
C ALA A 29 19.79 21.62 41.62
N PHE A 30 20.96 21.10 41.25
CA PHE A 30 21.24 20.34 40.02
C PHE A 30 20.62 20.82 38.70
N ALA A 31 21.28 21.79 38.05
CA ALA A 31 21.33 21.79 36.59
C ALA A 31 22.21 20.60 36.12
N ASP A 32 21.70 19.73 35.23
CA ASP A 32 22.46 18.55 34.76
C ASP A 32 23.65 18.98 33.87
N PRO A 33 24.92 18.81 34.32
CA PRO A 33 26.08 19.25 33.56
C PRO A 33 26.21 18.54 32.21
N ARG A 34 25.60 17.35 32.06
CA ARG A 34 25.64 16.57 30.82
C ARG A 34 25.05 17.33 29.64
N ARG A 35 23.97 18.10 29.86
CA ARG A 35 23.31 18.85 28.77
C ARG A 35 24.23 19.94 28.22
N LYS A 36 24.94 20.66 29.11
CA LYS A 36 25.95 21.66 28.72
C LYS A 36 27.14 20.98 28.02
N GLN A 37 27.62 19.85 28.54
CA GLN A 37 28.70 19.07 27.92
C GLN A 37 28.31 18.55 26.52
N THR A 38 27.08 18.06 26.31
CA THR A 38 26.62 17.62 24.97
C THR A 38 26.46 18.77 23.97
N ILE A 39 26.15 19.98 24.43
CA ILE A 39 26.07 21.16 23.55
C ILE A 39 27.48 21.63 23.18
N ILE A 40 28.42 21.60 24.12
CA ILE A 40 29.85 21.90 23.85
C ILE A 40 30.43 20.84 22.91
N SER A 41 30.24 19.53 23.16
CA SER A 41 30.76 18.50 22.25
C SER A 41 30.12 18.52 20.85
N LEU A 42 28.87 18.99 20.72
CA LEU A 42 28.26 19.21 19.40
C LEU A 42 28.82 20.46 18.72
N LEU A 43 29.21 21.49 19.46
CA LEU A 43 29.93 22.65 18.91
C LEU A 43 31.36 22.28 18.50
N ASP A 44 32.07 21.50 19.32
CA ASP A 44 33.41 20.99 18.98
C ASP A 44 33.33 20.14 17.71
N VAL A 45 32.45 19.13 17.65
CA VAL A 45 32.28 18.28 16.44
C VAL A 45 31.82 19.08 15.22
N LEU A 46 31.00 20.12 15.38
CA LEU A 46 30.65 21.02 14.25
C LEU A 46 31.81 21.92 13.83
N SER A 47 32.73 22.26 14.74
CA SER A 47 33.97 22.98 14.40
C SER A 47 35.01 22.07 13.76
N GLU A 48 35.11 20.82 14.23
CA GLU A 48 35.97 19.76 13.71
C GLU A 48 35.57 19.41 12.27
N LEU A 49 34.28 19.17 12.02
CA LEU A 49 33.72 19.03 10.65
C LEU A 49 33.88 20.29 9.79
N SER A 50 34.03 21.48 10.37
CA SER A 50 34.33 22.71 9.61
C SER A 50 35.82 22.88 9.30
N ASN A 51 36.70 22.22 10.05
CA ASN A 51 38.14 22.23 9.86
C ASN A 51 38.59 21.06 8.97
N GLU A 52 38.01 19.87 9.10
CA GLU A 52 38.20 18.74 8.16
C GLU A 52 37.84 19.15 6.73
N ALA A 53 36.80 19.97 6.55
CA ALA A 53 36.43 20.60 5.28
C ALA A 53 37.47 21.62 4.73
N SER A 54 38.61 21.81 5.42
CA SER A 54 39.73 22.67 5.04
C SER A 54 41.11 21.97 5.08
N SER A 55 41.16 20.66 5.37
CA SER A 55 42.43 19.96 5.62
C SER A 55 42.47 18.55 4.99
N ASP A 56 42.39 18.48 3.65
CA ASP A 56 42.66 17.23 2.92
C ASP A 56 43.31 17.52 1.55
N SER A 57 44.55 18.01 1.57
CA SER A 57 45.33 18.34 0.37
C SER A 57 46.85 18.24 0.55
N ASP A 58 47.39 17.01 0.45
CA ASP A 58 48.81 16.68 0.27
C ASP A 58 48.90 15.34 -0.50
N ALA A 59 49.86 15.04 -1.38
CA ALA A 59 50.68 15.85 -2.27
C ALA A 59 51.32 14.94 -3.35
N ASN A 60 51.64 15.50 -4.53
CA ASN A 60 52.39 14.95 -5.68
C ASN A 60 51.61 14.40 -6.90
N LEU A 61 51.40 15.28 -7.90
CA LEU A 61 51.82 15.14 -9.32
C LEU A 61 51.37 16.44 -10.08
N PRO A 62 51.93 16.76 -11.27
CA PRO A 62 52.21 18.18 -11.57
C PRO A 62 51.09 18.98 -12.26
N SER A 63 50.91 20.20 -11.76
CA SER A 63 50.55 21.44 -12.47
C SER A 63 49.61 21.36 -13.68
N ASN A 64 48.37 21.79 -13.48
CA ASN A 64 47.71 22.72 -14.39
C ASN A 64 46.97 23.78 -13.57
N PHE A 65 46.93 25.02 -14.06
CA PHE A 65 46.18 26.12 -13.45
C PHE A 65 44.69 26.00 -13.75
N GLU A 66 43.81 25.95 -12.75
CA GLU A 66 42.41 26.37 -12.90
C GLU A 66 41.79 26.85 -11.57
N ASP A 67 40.63 27.51 -11.67
CA ASP A 67 40.09 28.56 -10.77
C ASP A 67 39.96 28.20 -9.26
N ASP A 68 40.20 29.19 -8.39
CA ASP A 68 40.13 29.09 -6.92
C ASP A 68 38.66 29.20 -6.42
N ARG A 69 37.81 28.32 -6.98
CA ARG A 69 36.35 28.35 -6.81
C ARG A 69 35.71 26.97 -6.99
N ASP A 70 35.30 26.35 -5.89
CA ASP A 70 34.08 25.51 -5.92
C ASP A 70 33.48 25.28 -4.52
N VAL A 71 32.71 26.25 -4.04
CA VAL A 71 31.61 25.98 -3.10
C VAL A 71 30.34 25.86 -3.94
N PRO A 72 29.77 24.65 -4.14
CA PRO A 72 28.66 24.47 -5.06
C PRO A 72 27.49 25.36 -4.70
N THR A 73 27.15 26.28 -5.62
CA THR A 73 26.08 27.25 -5.44
C THR A 73 24.75 26.57 -5.09
N VAL A 74 23.86 27.26 -4.38
CA VAL A 74 22.55 26.70 -3.99
C VAL A 74 21.78 26.22 -5.22
N ASP A 75 21.88 26.93 -6.34
CA ASP A 75 21.29 26.56 -7.63
C ASP A 75 21.92 25.31 -8.26
N GLU A 76 23.19 25.02 -7.99
CA GLU A 76 23.79 23.74 -8.40
C GLU A 76 23.32 22.59 -7.53
N LYS A 77 23.27 22.75 -6.20
CA LYS A 77 22.74 21.70 -5.30
C LYS A 77 21.29 21.34 -5.66
N LEU A 78 20.48 22.34 -6.04
CA LEU A 78 19.13 22.14 -6.59
C LEU A 78 19.12 21.43 -7.95
N GLN A 79 20.05 21.76 -8.87
CA GLN A 79 20.16 21.09 -10.16
C GLN A 79 20.67 19.65 -10.06
N VAL A 80 21.58 19.35 -9.14
CA VAL A 80 22.04 17.98 -8.86
C VAL A 80 20.86 17.17 -8.31
N ALA A 81 20.23 17.61 -7.22
CA ALA A 81 19.11 16.89 -6.59
C ALA A 81 17.92 16.68 -7.55
N GLY A 82 17.53 17.71 -8.31
CA GLY A 82 16.46 17.63 -9.31
C GLY A 82 16.81 16.79 -10.54
N SER A 83 18.10 16.63 -10.84
CA SER A 83 18.54 15.66 -11.86
C SER A 83 18.57 14.23 -11.33
N GLU A 84 18.91 14.02 -10.06
CA GLU A 84 18.96 12.71 -9.43
C GLU A 84 17.56 12.10 -9.25
N SER A 85 16.58 12.89 -8.82
CA SER A 85 15.16 12.48 -8.75
C SER A 85 14.62 12.06 -10.12
N PHE A 86 14.88 12.84 -11.18
CA PHE A 86 14.51 12.45 -12.54
C PHE A 86 15.24 11.19 -13.01
N ASN A 87 16.56 11.10 -12.80
CA ASN A 87 17.34 9.92 -13.18
C ASN A 87 16.90 8.65 -12.42
N LYS A 88 16.42 8.78 -11.18
CA LYS A 88 15.78 7.69 -10.43
C LYS A 88 14.45 7.29 -11.05
N PHE A 89 13.63 8.25 -11.48
CA PHE A 89 12.36 7.98 -12.17
C PHE A 89 12.55 7.34 -13.56
N GLU A 90 13.53 7.79 -14.35
CA GLU A 90 13.92 7.19 -15.63
C GLU A 90 14.29 5.71 -15.45
N ARG A 91 15.16 5.39 -14.48
CA ARG A 91 15.50 3.99 -14.11
C ARG A 91 14.30 3.14 -13.67
N ARG A 92 13.32 3.74 -12.98
CA ARG A 92 12.09 3.04 -12.57
C ARG A 92 11.23 2.67 -13.78
N ILE A 93 11.09 3.58 -14.75
CA ILE A 93 10.41 3.30 -16.02
C ILE A 93 11.16 2.27 -16.85
N ASP A 94 12.48 2.35 -16.96
CA ASP A 94 13.30 1.37 -17.69
C ASP A 94 13.19 -0.04 -17.10
N ASN A 95 13.19 -0.15 -15.76
CA ASN A 95 12.93 -1.42 -15.07
C ASN A 95 11.53 -1.96 -15.37
N LEU A 96 10.50 -1.11 -15.36
CA LEU A 96 9.14 -1.54 -15.71
C LEU A 96 9.00 -1.94 -17.18
N ASP A 97 9.65 -1.25 -18.13
CA ASP A 97 9.68 -1.68 -19.54
C ASP A 97 10.36 -3.04 -19.70
N LYS A 98 11.49 -3.24 -19.00
CA LYS A 98 12.22 -4.51 -18.96
C LYS A 98 11.34 -5.64 -18.41
N GLU A 99 10.67 -5.44 -17.28
CA GLU A 99 9.83 -6.50 -16.70
C GLU A 99 8.53 -6.70 -17.48
N LEU A 100 7.92 -5.67 -18.06
CA LEU A 100 6.80 -5.85 -19.02
C LEU A 100 7.24 -6.61 -20.29
N ARG A 101 8.51 -6.48 -20.70
CA ARG A 101 9.10 -7.23 -21.82
C ARG A 101 9.42 -8.68 -21.44
N ASN A 102 9.93 -8.93 -20.24
CA ASN A 102 10.13 -10.28 -19.68
C ASN A 102 8.79 -11.00 -19.52
N PHE A 103 7.82 -10.33 -18.91
CA PHE A 103 6.43 -10.75 -18.80
C PHE A 103 5.82 -11.06 -20.16
N ALA A 104 5.97 -10.20 -21.17
CA ALA A 104 5.48 -10.48 -22.52
C ALA A 104 6.18 -11.70 -23.16
N ASN A 105 7.45 -11.97 -22.85
CA ASN A 105 8.14 -13.17 -23.30
C ASN A 105 7.62 -14.44 -22.60
N ALA A 106 7.37 -14.37 -21.29
CA ALA A 106 6.81 -15.46 -20.50
C ALA A 106 5.34 -15.76 -20.88
N ALA A 107 4.52 -14.73 -21.09
CA ALA A 107 3.12 -14.82 -21.45
C ALA A 107 2.89 -15.54 -22.80
N ARG A 108 3.85 -15.52 -23.75
CA ARG A 108 3.74 -16.33 -24.98
C ARG A 108 3.71 -17.85 -24.72
N GLN A 109 4.11 -18.33 -23.54
CA GLN A 109 3.97 -19.74 -23.17
C GLN A 109 2.55 -20.10 -22.69
N LEU A 110 1.68 -19.11 -22.48
CA LEU A 110 0.29 -19.31 -22.06
C LEU A 110 -0.65 -19.30 -23.26
N GLY A 111 -1.64 -20.21 -23.25
CA GLY A 111 -2.78 -20.14 -24.19
C GLY A 111 -3.61 -18.87 -23.98
N SER A 112 -4.25 -18.37 -25.03
CA SER A 112 -5.07 -17.14 -25.01
C SER A 112 -4.32 -15.83 -24.66
N SER A 113 -3.00 -15.77 -24.84
CA SER A 113 -2.15 -14.66 -24.38
C SER A 113 -2.23 -13.34 -25.18
N VAL A 114 -2.91 -13.29 -26.33
CA VAL A 114 -2.94 -12.10 -27.21
C VAL A 114 -3.52 -10.84 -26.53
N GLY A 115 -4.54 -10.97 -25.67
CA GLY A 115 -5.08 -9.83 -24.91
C GLY A 115 -4.01 -9.19 -24.02
N ILE A 116 -3.38 -10.00 -23.17
CA ILE A 116 -2.25 -9.61 -22.33
C ILE A 116 -1.11 -8.99 -23.17
N LEU A 117 -0.68 -9.64 -24.25
CA LEU A 117 0.43 -9.16 -25.09
C LEU A 117 0.15 -7.79 -25.73
N SER A 118 -1.08 -7.57 -26.20
CA SER A 118 -1.48 -6.30 -26.83
C SER A 118 -1.60 -5.15 -25.81
N SER A 119 -2.16 -5.42 -24.62
CA SER A 119 -2.23 -4.43 -23.53
C SER A 119 -0.85 -4.09 -22.95
N ALA A 120 0.02 -5.09 -22.76
CA ALA A 120 1.42 -4.87 -22.37
C ALA A 120 2.20 -4.01 -23.38
N PHE A 121 1.96 -4.20 -24.69
CA PHE A 121 2.57 -3.37 -25.72
C PHE A 121 2.13 -1.90 -25.62
N ARG A 122 0.81 -1.64 -25.51
CA ARG A 122 0.27 -0.29 -25.33
C ARG A 122 0.80 0.40 -24.07
N LEU A 123 0.84 -0.33 -22.95
CA LEU A 123 1.34 0.20 -21.68
C LEU A 123 2.79 0.70 -21.80
N ARG A 124 3.64 -0.05 -22.52
CA ARG A 124 5.05 0.32 -22.80
C ARG A 124 5.15 1.52 -23.75
N GLU A 125 4.27 1.61 -24.74
CA GLU A 125 4.17 2.78 -25.63
C GLU A 125 3.79 4.05 -24.84
N ARG A 126 2.83 3.96 -23.91
CA ARG A 126 2.45 5.06 -23.01
C ARG A 126 3.58 5.46 -22.07
N LEU A 127 4.26 4.49 -21.45
CA LEU A 127 5.43 4.75 -20.61
C LEU A 127 6.52 5.53 -21.37
N THR A 128 6.77 5.16 -22.63
CA THR A 128 7.75 5.83 -23.51
C THR A 128 7.33 7.28 -23.79
N LYS A 129 6.05 7.51 -24.13
CA LYS A 129 5.48 8.84 -24.40
C LYS A 129 5.47 9.74 -23.15
N LEU A 130 5.14 9.19 -21.98
CA LEU A 130 5.19 9.90 -20.70
C LEU A 130 6.63 10.24 -20.29
N LEU A 131 7.56 9.29 -20.36
CA LEU A 131 8.98 9.51 -20.04
C LEU A 131 9.57 10.65 -20.89
N PHE A 132 9.23 10.71 -22.18
CA PHE A 132 9.63 11.83 -23.05
C PHE A 132 9.13 13.18 -22.54
N LEU A 133 7.83 13.31 -22.21
CA LEU A 133 7.25 14.55 -21.68
C LEU A 133 7.86 14.96 -20.33
N PHE A 134 8.07 14.00 -19.42
CA PHE A 134 8.75 14.25 -18.15
C PHE A 134 10.21 14.68 -18.36
N ARG A 135 10.91 14.09 -19.34
CA ARG A 135 12.28 14.46 -19.69
C ARG A 135 12.37 15.83 -20.32
N GLU A 136 11.41 16.21 -21.17
CA GLU A 136 11.35 17.57 -21.72
C GLU A 136 11.12 18.60 -20.60
N ASN A 137 10.18 18.35 -19.69
CA ASN A 137 9.96 19.19 -18.51
C ASN A 137 11.24 19.31 -17.65
N ALA A 138 11.85 18.17 -17.29
CA ALA A 138 13.06 18.13 -16.47
C ALA A 138 14.27 18.81 -17.15
N ALA A 139 14.39 18.71 -18.47
CA ALA A 139 15.42 19.41 -19.25
C ALA A 139 15.18 20.93 -19.39
N THR A 140 13.97 21.44 -19.09
CA THR A 140 13.75 22.88 -18.92
C THR A 140 14.10 23.38 -17.52
N LEU A 141 13.92 22.54 -16.49
CA LEU A 141 14.24 22.86 -15.09
C LEU A 141 15.73 22.73 -14.76
N PHE A 142 16.40 21.70 -15.31
CA PHE A 142 17.76 21.30 -14.94
C PHE A 142 18.72 21.20 -16.15
N PRO A 143 18.80 22.24 -17.01
CA PRO A 143 19.45 22.16 -18.33
C PRO A 143 20.96 21.88 -18.30
N ARG A 144 21.66 22.08 -17.16
CA ARG A 144 23.08 21.73 -17.01
C ARG A 144 23.33 20.23 -16.79
N LYS A 145 22.31 19.47 -16.34
CA LYS A 145 22.47 18.04 -15.96
C LYS A 145 21.56 17.11 -16.78
N ILE A 146 20.45 17.58 -17.36
CA ILE A 146 19.54 16.79 -18.20
C ILE A 146 19.51 17.34 -19.63
N SER A 147 19.89 16.50 -20.59
CA SER A 147 19.76 16.78 -22.03
C SER A 147 18.39 16.38 -22.57
N ARG A 148 17.83 17.23 -23.45
CA ARG A 148 16.65 16.91 -24.27
C ARG A 148 16.99 15.78 -25.25
N GLN A 149 16.09 14.81 -25.41
CA GLN A 149 16.21 13.81 -26.48
C GLN A 149 15.58 14.35 -27.78
N PRO A 150 16.11 13.98 -28.96
CA PRO A 150 15.43 14.24 -30.23
C PRO A 150 14.18 13.35 -30.33
N ARG A 151 13.08 13.89 -30.87
CA ARG A 151 11.78 13.17 -31.02
C ARG A 151 11.91 11.84 -31.80
N GLU A 152 12.97 11.66 -32.60
CA GLU A 152 13.38 10.40 -33.25
C GLU A 152 13.41 9.18 -32.32
N THR A 153 13.78 9.38 -31.04
CA THR A 153 13.91 8.31 -30.03
C THR A 153 12.59 7.63 -29.69
N LEU A 154 11.45 8.32 -29.83
CA LEU A 154 10.10 7.76 -29.63
C LEU A 154 9.77 6.64 -30.63
N VAL A 155 10.34 6.71 -31.85
CA VAL A 155 10.03 5.79 -32.95
C VAL A 155 11.01 4.60 -32.98
N ASN A 156 12.22 4.77 -32.44
CA ASN A 156 13.21 3.69 -32.32
C ASN A 156 14.12 3.89 -31.09
N PRO A 157 13.87 3.21 -29.95
CA PRO A 157 14.75 3.31 -28.78
C PRO A 157 16.17 2.80 -29.08
N ASN A 158 16.31 1.84 -29.99
CA ASN A 158 17.59 1.27 -30.42
C ASN A 158 18.51 2.26 -31.19
N LEU A 159 18.06 3.50 -31.47
CA LEU A 159 18.92 4.54 -32.06
C LEU A 159 20.02 5.01 -31.11
N MET A 160 19.88 4.84 -29.79
CA MET A 160 20.93 5.21 -28.84
C MET A 160 22.21 4.39 -29.00
N ASP A 161 22.12 3.07 -29.07
CA ASP A 161 23.30 2.19 -29.20
C ASP A 161 24.04 2.43 -30.52
N ARG A 162 23.31 2.70 -31.61
CA ARG A 162 23.92 2.97 -32.92
C ARG A 162 24.65 4.31 -33.01
N ARG A 163 24.26 5.34 -32.24
CA ARG A 163 25.00 6.63 -32.22
C ARG A 163 26.26 6.60 -31.34
N ARG A 164 26.45 5.60 -30.47
CA ARG A 164 27.72 5.43 -29.73
C ARG A 164 28.89 4.93 -30.58
N THR A 165 28.62 4.31 -31.73
CA THR A 165 29.64 3.68 -32.59
C THR A 165 29.93 4.40 -33.91
N TRP A 166 29.15 5.43 -34.29
CA TRP A 166 29.30 6.14 -35.57
C TRP A 166 29.52 7.65 -35.41
N ARG A 167 30.79 8.07 -35.44
CA ARG A 167 31.16 9.46 -35.78
C ARG A 167 31.30 9.59 -37.30
N GLY A 168 30.17 9.65 -38.00
CA GLY A 168 30.09 9.83 -39.45
C GLY A 168 28.84 10.61 -39.85
N HIS A 169 28.92 11.45 -40.89
CA HIS A 169 27.79 12.26 -41.33
C HIS A 169 26.66 11.38 -41.88
N GLN A 170 25.43 11.61 -41.41
CA GLN A 170 24.22 11.05 -42.03
C GLN A 170 23.51 12.14 -42.86
N PRO A 171 22.94 11.81 -44.03
CA PRO A 171 22.16 12.76 -44.83
C PRO A 171 20.79 13.05 -44.17
N PRO A 172 20.14 14.18 -44.53
CA PRO A 172 18.85 14.56 -43.95
C PRO A 172 17.72 13.65 -44.45
N LEU A 173 17.35 12.67 -43.62
CA LEU A 173 16.07 11.96 -43.77
C LEU A 173 14.93 12.93 -43.44
N ARG A 174 13.90 12.97 -44.29
CA ARG A 174 12.76 13.88 -44.12
C ARG A 174 11.98 13.51 -42.84
N PRO A 175 11.54 14.48 -42.03
CA PRO A 175 10.73 14.19 -40.86
C PRO A 175 9.38 13.62 -41.29
N ILE A 176 9.02 12.46 -40.76
CA ILE A 176 7.63 12.01 -40.72
C ILE A 176 6.97 12.83 -39.61
N HIS A 177 5.93 13.61 -39.96
CA HIS A 177 5.10 14.29 -38.97
C HIS A 177 4.30 13.23 -38.18
N ASP A 178 4.54 13.19 -36.88
CA ASP A 178 3.58 12.71 -35.88
C ASP A 178 3.29 13.92 -34.98
N ASP A 179 2.06 14.44 -35.05
CA ASP A 179 1.71 15.74 -34.50
C ASP A 179 1.28 15.66 -33.02
N GLY A 180 1.66 16.69 -32.23
CA GLY A 180 0.94 17.03 -31.00
C GLY A 180 1.48 16.53 -29.65
N LEU A 181 2.66 15.92 -29.58
CA LEU A 181 3.34 15.63 -28.28
C LEU A 181 4.02 16.88 -27.69
N ASP A 182 3.18 17.79 -27.21
CA ASP A 182 3.55 19.02 -26.48
C ASP A 182 3.21 18.90 -24.97
N PRO A 183 3.76 19.75 -24.08
CA PRO A 183 3.47 19.70 -22.64
C PRO A 183 1.98 19.81 -22.25
N GLU A 184 1.16 20.52 -23.04
CA GLU A 184 -0.30 20.60 -22.83
C GLU A 184 -1.01 19.24 -23.02
N SER A 185 -0.34 18.23 -23.58
CA SER A 185 -0.89 16.88 -23.75
C SER A 185 -0.82 16.01 -22.47
N PHE A 186 -0.10 16.44 -21.43
CA PHE A 186 0.06 15.69 -20.16
C PHE A 186 -1.29 15.13 -19.64
N PRO A 187 -2.36 15.93 -19.41
CA PRO A 187 -3.63 15.41 -18.88
C PRO A 187 -4.22 14.26 -19.72
N GLY A 188 -4.11 14.36 -21.05
CA GLY A 188 -4.61 13.34 -21.97
C GLY A 188 -3.78 12.04 -21.91
N GLN A 189 -2.45 12.15 -21.81
CA GLN A 189 -1.58 10.98 -21.68
C GLN A 189 -1.77 10.28 -20.31
N PHE A 190 -1.93 11.04 -19.22
CA PHE A 190 -2.27 10.48 -17.90
C PHE A 190 -3.60 9.71 -17.93
N ALA A 191 -4.65 10.30 -18.49
CA ALA A 191 -5.96 9.65 -18.60
C ALA A 191 -5.93 8.40 -19.50
N SER A 192 -5.24 8.46 -20.64
CA SER A 192 -5.05 7.28 -21.50
C SER A 192 -4.22 6.19 -20.84
N PHE A 193 -3.20 6.55 -20.05
CA PHE A 193 -2.37 5.59 -19.33
C PHE A 193 -3.16 4.87 -18.23
N ALA A 194 -4.11 5.55 -17.57
CA ALA A 194 -5.06 4.90 -16.67
C ALA A 194 -5.93 3.86 -17.41
N GLU A 195 -6.46 4.18 -18.60
CA GLU A 195 -7.24 3.25 -19.44
C GLU A 195 -6.40 2.03 -19.88
N ASP A 196 -5.15 2.25 -20.30
CA ASP A 196 -4.24 1.16 -20.70
C ASP A 196 -3.82 0.29 -19.48
N VAL A 197 -3.64 0.86 -18.27
CA VAL A 197 -3.44 0.12 -17.00
C VAL A 197 -4.65 -0.75 -16.66
N VAL A 198 -5.87 -0.20 -16.77
CA VAL A 198 -7.12 -0.94 -16.50
C VAL A 198 -7.32 -2.06 -17.52
N THR A 199 -7.02 -1.79 -18.80
CA THR A 199 -7.10 -2.79 -19.87
C THR A 199 -6.12 -3.94 -19.60
N PHE A 200 -4.90 -3.61 -19.19
CA PHE A 200 -3.89 -4.59 -18.79
C PHE A 200 -4.34 -5.44 -17.59
N LEU A 201 -4.85 -4.83 -16.52
CA LEU A 201 -5.38 -5.54 -15.35
C LEU A 201 -6.58 -6.43 -15.70
N ASN A 202 -7.50 -5.97 -16.55
CA ASN A 202 -8.62 -6.77 -17.02
C ASN A 202 -8.16 -7.98 -17.86
N CYS A 203 -7.04 -7.87 -18.59
CA CYS A 203 -6.44 -8.99 -19.30
C CYS A 203 -5.67 -9.96 -18.39
N LEU A 204 -5.03 -9.49 -17.30
CA LEU A 204 -4.49 -10.37 -16.25
C LEU A 204 -5.59 -11.21 -15.59
N ASN A 205 -6.71 -10.57 -15.24
CA ASN A 205 -7.86 -11.22 -14.62
C ASN A 205 -8.65 -12.19 -15.56
N GLU A 206 -8.25 -12.39 -16.83
CA GLU A 206 -8.81 -13.49 -17.64
C GLU A 206 -8.27 -14.87 -17.22
N PHE A 207 -7.23 -14.92 -16.39
CA PHE A 207 -6.60 -16.14 -15.89
C PHE A 207 -6.98 -16.40 -14.42
N PRO A 208 -8.18 -16.97 -14.14
CA PRO A 208 -8.66 -17.22 -12.78
C PRO A 208 -7.78 -18.20 -11.98
N GLU A 209 -6.85 -18.89 -12.65
CA GLU A 209 -5.86 -19.76 -12.01
C GLU A 209 -4.79 -18.98 -11.21
N PHE A 210 -4.65 -17.65 -11.42
CA PHE A 210 -3.76 -16.78 -10.64
C PHE A 210 -4.28 -15.33 -10.59
N THR A 211 -5.30 -15.08 -9.76
CA THR A 211 -5.78 -13.73 -9.45
C THR A 211 -5.39 -13.31 -8.04
N ASP A 212 -4.54 -12.28 -7.92
CA ASP A 212 -4.13 -11.69 -6.65
C ASP A 212 -4.90 -10.38 -6.37
N GLU A 213 -5.45 -10.26 -5.16
CA GLU A 213 -6.15 -9.08 -4.66
C GLU A 213 -5.18 -7.92 -4.37
N ALA A 214 -3.93 -8.20 -3.99
CA ALA A 214 -2.90 -7.17 -3.78
C ALA A 214 -2.51 -6.49 -5.10
N VAL A 215 -2.33 -7.28 -6.18
CA VAL A 215 -2.08 -6.73 -7.52
C VAL A 215 -3.28 -5.92 -8.01
N ASN A 216 -4.50 -6.45 -7.88
CA ASN A 216 -5.73 -5.74 -8.24
C ASN A 216 -5.88 -4.40 -7.50
N THR A 217 -5.74 -4.38 -6.17
CA THR A 217 -5.85 -3.16 -5.37
C THR A 217 -4.75 -2.14 -5.69
N SER A 218 -3.50 -2.58 -5.92
CA SER A 218 -2.39 -1.69 -6.29
C SER A 218 -2.60 -1.00 -7.64
N MET A 219 -3.05 -1.73 -8.67
CA MET A 219 -3.30 -1.18 -10.01
C MET A 219 -4.57 -0.31 -10.06
N ARG A 220 -5.62 -0.64 -9.28
CA ARG A 220 -6.82 0.20 -9.14
C ARG A 220 -6.56 1.49 -8.34
N ALA A 221 -5.68 1.46 -7.34
CA ALA A 221 -5.23 2.69 -6.69
C ALA A 221 -4.48 3.60 -7.67
N PHE A 222 -3.59 3.02 -8.50
CA PHE A 222 -2.85 3.79 -9.51
C PHE A 222 -3.75 4.35 -10.62
N GLU A 223 -4.76 3.61 -11.10
CA GLU A 223 -5.81 4.12 -12.01
C GLU A 223 -6.45 5.41 -11.45
N VAL A 224 -6.93 5.36 -10.21
CA VAL A 224 -7.62 6.49 -9.56
C VAL A 224 -6.69 7.69 -9.42
N ASP A 225 -5.44 7.48 -9.02
CA ASP A 225 -4.46 8.57 -8.86
C ASP A 225 -4.04 9.17 -10.22
N LEU A 226 -3.87 8.35 -11.27
CA LEU A 226 -3.64 8.83 -12.63
C LEU A 226 -4.81 9.69 -13.15
N MET A 227 -6.06 9.30 -12.89
CA MET A 227 -7.23 10.12 -13.26
C MET A 227 -7.36 11.39 -12.39
N TYR A 228 -7.02 11.32 -11.10
CA TYR A 228 -6.96 12.47 -10.20
C TYR A 228 -5.92 13.50 -10.68
N TRP A 229 -4.68 13.07 -10.94
CA TRP A 229 -3.61 13.94 -11.47
C TRP A 229 -3.97 14.50 -12.84
N ALA A 230 -4.57 13.71 -13.76
CA ALA A 230 -5.07 14.23 -15.04
C ALA A 230 -6.09 15.38 -14.85
N SER A 231 -7.05 15.19 -13.95
CA SER A 231 -8.10 16.19 -13.66
C SER A 231 -7.55 17.44 -12.96
N CYS A 232 -6.56 17.32 -12.07
CA CYS A 232 -5.86 18.47 -11.50
C CYS A 232 -4.99 19.21 -12.54
N LEU A 233 -4.23 18.48 -13.38
CA LEU A 233 -3.40 19.07 -14.42
C LEU A 233 -4.22 19.81 -15.49
N GLN A 234 -5.48 19.42 -15.70
CA GLN A 234 -6.40 20.10 -16.61
C GLN A 234 -6.79 21.52 -16.16
N GLU A 235 -6.70 21.86 -14.86
CA GLU A 235 -6.88 23.24 -14.37
C GLU A 235 -5.69 24.16 -14.74
N TYR A 236 -4.50 23.59 -14.96
CA TYR A 236 -3.28 24.32 -15.33
C TYR A 236 -3.09 24.46 -16.85
N LYS A 237 -4.14 24.23 -17.66
CA LYS A 237 -4.11 24.37 -19.12
C LYS A 237 -3.67 25.78 -19.56
N GLY A 238 -2.72 25.85 -20.49
CA GLY A 238 -2.05 27.07 -20.92
C GLY A 238 -0.99 27.60 -19.94
N GLN A 239 -0.81 26.95 -18.78
CA GLN A 239 0.14 27.34 -17.74
C GLN A 239 1.31 26.35 -17.57
N PHE A 240 1.41 25.31 -18.40
CA PHE A 240 2.47 24.29 -18.33
C PHE A 240 3.90 24.86 -18.53
N ARG A 241 4.04 26.08 -19.05
CA ARG A 241 5.31 26.81 -19.19
C ARG A 241 5.71 27.63 -17.96
N TYR A 242 4.89 27.72 -16.91
CA TYR A 242 5.25 28.44 -15.69
C TYR A 242 6.12 27.54 -14.77
N PRO A 243 7.27 28.00 -14.26
CA PRO A 243 8.18 27.18 -13.45
C PRO A 243 7.57 26.53 -12.20
N ALA A 244 6.47 27.07 -11.67
CA ALA A 244 5.73 26.45 -10.57
C ALA A 244 4.99 25.17 -11.00
N VAL A 245 4.30 25.19 -12.14
CA VAL A 245 3.59 24.03 -12.70
C VAL A 245 4.61 22.97 -13.16
N GLN A 246 5.73 23.41 -13.75
CA GLN A 246 6.83 22.53 -14.13
C GLN A 246 7.44 21.79 -12.94
N ARG A 247 7.65 22.48 -11.80
CA ARG A 247 8.11 21.86 -10.55
C ARG A 247 7.08 20.88 -9.97
N TYR A 248 5.79 21.22 -9.96
CA TYR A 248 4.73 20.28 -9.55
C TYR A 248 4.75 19.00 -10.40
N ILE A 249 4.87 19.10 -11.72
CA ILE A 249 5.00 17.95 -12.62
C ILE A 249 6.28 17.16 -12.35
N HIS A 250 7.37 17.82 -11.96
CA HIS A 250 8.60 17.13 -11.54
C HIS A 250 8.41 16.38 -10.21
N ASP A 251 7.76 16.99 -9.21
CA ASP A 251 7.51 16.37 -7.91
C ASP A 251 6.64 15.09 -8.03
N LEU A 252 5.66 15.09 -8.96
CA LEU A 252 4.84 13.91 -9.30
C LEU A 252 5.67 12.69 -9.75
N THR A 253 6.90 12.86 -10.27
CA THR A 253 7.77 11.73 -10.65
C THR A 253 8.14 10.84 -9.45
N SER A 254 8.17 11.41 -8.23
CA SER A 254 8.42 10.65 -7.01
C SER A 254 7.25 9.72 -6.68
N GLU A 255 6.02 10.22 -6.80
CA GLU A 255 4.77 9.53 -6.45
C GLU A 255 4.43 8.47 -7.50
N ILE A 256 4.41 8.83 -8.78
CA ILE A 256 4.22 7.89 -9.90
C ILE A 256 5.28 6.77 -9.85
N GLY A 257 6.52 7.12 -9.50
CA GLY A 257 7.61 6.16 -9.36
C GLY A 257 7.40 5.13 -8.23
N GLU A 258 6.63 5.44 -7.18
CA GLU A 258 6.31 4.49 -6.10
C GLU A 258 5.28 3.46 -6.57
N HIS A 259 4.25 3.88 -7.31
CA HIS A 259 3.31 2.94 -7.96
C HIS A 259 4.00 2.08 -9.03
N ILE A 260 4.95 2.65 -9.78
CA ILE A 260 5.75 1.90 -10.76
C ILE A 260 6.62 0.82 -10.10
N ASP A 261 7.28 1.10 -8.97
CA ASP A 261 8.04 0.09 -8.22
C ASP A 261 7.12 -1.05 -7.77
N ASN A 262 5.96 -0.73 -7.19
CA ASN A 262 4.98 -1.72 -6.73
C ASN A 262 4.46 -2.61 -7.88
N ILE A 263 4.14 -2.01 -9.03
CA ILE A 263 3.73 -2.76 -10.24
C ILE A 263 4.87 -3.64 -10.76
N THR A 264 6.12 -3.18 -10.71
CA THR A 264 7.29 -3.94 -11.18
C THR A 264 7.53 -5.19 -10.30
N VAL A 265 7.43 -5.05 -8.98
CA VAL A 265 7.51 -6.19 -8.04
C VAL A 265 6.39 -7.20 -8.28
N ASN A 266 5.15 -6.71 -8.44
CA ASN A 266 3.98 -7.55 -8.70
C ASN A 266 4.08 -8.31 -10.03
N LEU A 267 4.64 -7.69 -11.07
CA LEU A 267 4.93 -8.36 -12.35
C LEU A 267 6.02 -9.42 -12.23
N SER A 268 7.10 -9.15 -11.46
CA SER A 268 8.15 -10.14 -11.18
C SER A 268 7.57 -11.38 -10.51
N MET A 269 6.73 -11.20 -9.49
CA MET A 269 6.04 -12.32 -8.81
C MET A 269 5.11 -13.09 -9.76
N PHE A 270 4.40 -12.41 -10.66
CA PHE A 270 3.57 -13.07 -11.68
C PHE A 270 4.42 -13.89 -12.66
N ILE A 271 5.60 -13.41 -13.08
CA ILE A 271 6.51 -14.15 -13.96
C ILE A 271 7.02 -15.43 -13.25
N GLU A 272 7.44 -15.31 -12.00
CA GLU A 272 8.08 -16.41 -11.24
C GLU A 272 7.07 -17.47 -10.74
N ILE A 273 5.89 -17.06 -10.27
CA ILE A 273 4.92 -17.95 -9.60
C ILE A 273 3.65 -18.12 -10.44
N GLY A 274 3.13 -17.03 -11.02
CA GLY A 274 1.88 -17.02 -11.78
C GLY A 274 1.97 -17.80 -13.09
N VAL A 275 2.94 -17.50 -13.95
CA VAL A 275 3.10 -18.15 -15.25
C VAL A 275 3.28 -19.67 -15.13
N PRO A 276 4.14 -20.22 -14.25
CA PRO A 276 4.22 -21.67 -14.04
C PRO A 276 2.91 -22.28 -13.53
N THR A 277 2.22 -21.64 -12.58
CA THR A 277 0.95 -22.12 -12.01
C THR A 277 -0.15 -22.20 -13.07
N ILE A 278 -0.33 -21.13 -13.87
CA ILE A 278 -1.29 -21.12 -14.98
C ILE A 278 -0.92 -22.19 -16.01
N ARG A 279 0.37 -22.32 -16.39
CA ARG A 279 0.81 -23.31 -17.37
C ARG A 279 0.56 -24.75 -16.89
N PHE A 280 0.79 -25.03 -15.60
CA PHE A 280 0.52 -26.32 -14.97
C PHE A 280 -0.97 -26.66 -14.99
N ALA A 281 -1.84 -25.71 -14.61
CA ALA A 281 -3.29 -25.88 -14.69
C ALA A 281 -3.79 -26.09 -16.13
N GLN A 282 -3.27 -25.31 -17.10
CA GLN A 282 -3.56 -25.49 -18.53
C GLN A 282 -3.10 -26.86 -19.04
N GLN A 283 -1.92 -27.33 -18.64
CA GLN A 283 -1.37 -28.64 -19.02
C GLN A 283 -2.19 -29.79 -18.46
N HIS A 284 -2.58 -29.76 -17.18
CA HIS A 284 -3.51 -30.74 -16.59
C HIS A 284 -4.87 -30.74 -17.32
N ALA A 285 -5.41 -29.55 -17.60
CA ALA A 285 -6.68 -29.41 -18.29
C ALA A 285 -6.63 -29.77 -19.79
N ALA A 286 -5.44 -29.91 -20.37
CA ALA A 286 -5.21 -30.49 -21.70
C ALA A 286 -5.03 -32.02 -21.61
N ALA A 287 -4.23 -32.53 -20.68
CA ALA A 287 -4.08 -33.97 -20.44
C ALA A 287 -5.42 -34.67 -20.20
N ASN A 288 -6.34 -34.04 -19.45
CA ASN A 288 -7.70 -34.56 -19.25
C ASN A 288 -8.50 -34.66 -20.58
N LEU A 289 -8.38 -33.69 -21.49
CA LEU A 289 -9.03 -33.76 -22.80
C LEU A 289 -8.39 -34.82 -23.73
N LEU A 290 -7.08 -35.04 -23.65
CA LEU A 290 -6.43 -36.17 -24.33
C LEU A 290 -6.96 -37.50 -23.81
N ASN A 291 -7.07 -37.67 -22.49
CA ASN A 291 -7.60 -38.88 -21.86
C ASN A 291 -9.08 -39.13 -22.21
N LEU A 292 -9.91 -38.08 -22.25
CA LEU A 292 -11.30 -38.19 -22.74
C LEU A 292 -11.35 -38.62 -24.21
N SER A 293 -10.43 -38.14 -25.04
CA SER A 293 -10.33 -38.54 -26.45
C SER A 293 -9.91 -40.00 -26.63
N THR A 294 -8.95 -40.50 -25.85
CA THR A 294 -8.50 -41.91 -25.95
C THR A 294 -9.52 -42.91 -25.42
N VAL A 295 -10.25 -42.56 -24.35
CA VAL A 295 -11.38 -43.38 -23.88
C VAL A 295 -12.51 -43.37 -24.92
N ALA A 296 -12.78 -42.23 -25.56
CA ALA A 296 -13.78 -42.13 -26.62
C ALA A 296 -13.40 -42.93 -27.89
N THR A 297 -12.14 -42.94 -28.33
CA THR A 297 -11.71 -43.77 -29.46
C THR A 297 -11.69 -45.26 -29.11
N PHE A 298 -11.37 -45.63 -27.86
CA PHE A 298 -11.51 -47.00 -27.38
C PHE A 298 -12.96 -47.51 -27.47
N PHE A 299 -13.94 -46.74 -26.95
CA PHE A 299 -15.36 -47.11 -27.09
C PHE A 299 -15.83 -47.10 -28.55
N SER A 300 -15.25 -46.25 -29.42
CA SER A 300 -15.52 -46.29 -30.87
C SER A 300 -15.04 -47.59 -31.52
N ALA A 301 -13.90 -48.13 -31.11
CA ALA A 301 -13.40 -49.41 -31.60
C ALA A 301 -14.23 -50.60 -31.09
N VAL A 302 -14.60 -50.60 -29.80
CA VAL A 302 -15.42 -51.66 -29.19
C VAL A 302 -16.84 -51.67 -29.76
N THR A 303 -17.47 -50.51 -29.93
CA THR A 303 -18.80 -50.42 -30.57
C THR A 303 -18.75 -50.93 -32.02
N ALA A 304 -17.74 -50.53 -32.80
CA ALA A 304 -17.57 -50.98 -34.18
C ALA A 304 -17.40 -52.50 -34.31
N THR A 305 -16.65 -53.17 -33.42
CA THR A 305 -16.53 -54.64 -33.44
C THR A 305 -17.81 -55.32 -32.96
N THR A 306 -18.52 -54.81 -31.94
CA THR A 306 -19.82 -55.37 -31.55
C THR A 306 -20.88 -55.24 -32.66
N LEU A 307 -20.82 -54.17 -33.46
CA LEU A 307 -21.74 -53.92 -34.56
C LEU A 307 -21.57 -54.93 -35.71
N GLN A 308 -20.35 -55.44 -35.95
CA GLN A 308 -20.11 -56.50 -36.94
C GLN A 308 -20.92 -57.78 -36.67
N PHE A 309 -21.20 -58.09 -35.40
CA PHE A 309 -21.99 -59.28 -35.01
C PHE A 309 -23.51 -59.06 -35.08
N SER A 310 -24.00 -57.81 -35.03
CA SER A 310 -25.43 -57.50 -35.03
C SER A 310 -25.97 -56.92 -36.33
N TYR A 311 -25.11 -56.40 -37.22
CA TYR A 311 -25.54 -55.69 -38.43
C TYR A 311 -26.44 -56.53 -39.37
N GLN A 312 -26.28 -57.85 -39.39
CA GLN A 312 -27.10 -58.77 -40.19
C GLN A 312 -28.44 -59.16 -39.52
N LEU A 313 -28.64 -58.82 -38.25
CA LEU A 313 -29.89 -59.06 -37.53
C LEU A 313 -30.85 -57.88 -37.80
N THR A 314 -31.80 -58.09 -38.70
CA THR A 314 -32.72 -57.04 -39.19
C THR A 314 -34.18 -57.47 -39.28
N ASP A 315 -34.56 -58.60 -38.71
CA ASP A 315 -35.92 -59.12 -38.80
C ASP A 315 -36.76 -58.57 -37.65
N GLY A 316 -36.27 -58.70 -36.42
CA GLY A 316 -36.95 -58.29 -35.20
C GLY A 316 -36.92 -56.78 -34.89
N VAL A 317 -37.95 -56.30 -34.19
CA VAL A 317 -37.97 -54.93 -33.61
C VAL A 317 -36.86 -54.77 -32.56
N LEU A 318 -36.56 -55.83 -31.81
CA LEU A 318 -35.50 -55.87 -30.81
C LEU A 318 -34.11 -55.74 -31.47
N GLU A 319 -33.86 -56.46 -32.57
CA GLU A 319 -32.62 -56.42 -33.34
C GLU A 319 -32.37 -55.03 -33.96
N LYS A 320 -33.42 -54.44 -34.56
CA LYS A 320 -33.41 -53.05 -35.05
C LYS A 320 -33.08 -52.06 -33.93
N SER A 321 -33.56 -52.32 -32.72
CA SER A 321 -33.25 -51.49 -31.55
C SER A 321 -31.78 -51.64 -31.11
N VAL A 322 -31.22 -52.86 -31.09
CA VAL A 322 -29.78 -53.09 -30.82
C VAL A 322 -28.92 -52.29 -31.80
N ASN A 323 -29.17 -52.45 -33.10
CA ASN A 323 -28.40 -51.74 -34.13
C ASN A 323 -28.56 -50.20 -34.01
N ALA A 324 -29.75 -49.70 -33.68
CA ALA A 324 -29.96 -48.27 -33.43
C ALA A 324 -29.16 -47.75 -32.21
N PHE A 325 -29.09 -48.50 -31.11
CA PHE A 325 -28.26 -48.16 -29.95
C PHE A 325 -26.75 -48.23 -30.28
N TRP A 326 -26.32 -49.20 -31.10
CA TRP A 326 -24.92 -49.34 -31.53
C TRP A 326 -24.46 -48.18 -32.42
N PHE A 327 -25.23 -47.82 -33.45
CA PHE A 327 -24.93 -46.64 -34.26
C PHE A 327 -24.97 -45.35 -33.42
N SER A 328 -25.93 -45.21 -32.50
CA SER A 328 -25.98 -44.05 -31.58
C SER A 328 -24.73 -43.97 -30.69
N SER A 329 -24.31 -45.09 -30.10
CA SER A 329 -23.12 -45.17 -29.25
C SER A 329 -21.84 -44.81 -30.00
N LEU A 330 -21.68 -45.32 -31.23
CA LEU A 330 -20.55 -45.03 -32.13
C LEU A 330 -20.52 -43.56 -32.58
N VAL A 331 -21.68 -42.98 -32.92
CA VAL A 331 -21.77 -41.55 -33.27
C VAL A 331 -21.39 -40.67 -32.08
N PHE A 332 -21.87 -40.98 -30.87
CA PHE A 332 -21.51 -40.23 -29.66
C PHE A 332 -20.05 -40.42 -29.25
N SER A 333 -19.43 -41.60 -29.44
CA SER A 333 -18.01 -41.80 -29.14
C SER A 333 -17.10 -41.04 -30.12
N ILE A 334 -17.41 -41.08 -31.43
CA ILE A 334 -16.70 -40.29 -32.44
C ILE A 334 -16.87 -38.79 -32.15
N ALA A 335 -18.09 -38.34 -31.83
CA ALA A 335 -18.34 -36.95 -31.45
C ALA A 335 -17.56 -36.54 -30.17
N ALA A 336 -17.46 -37.40 -29.16
CA ALA A 336 -16.68 -37.14 -27.96
C ALA A 336 -15.18 -37.00 -28.25
N ALA A 337 -14.61 -37.86 -29.10
CA ALA A 337 -13.21 -37.77 -29.53
C ALA A 337 -12.93 -36.48 -30.33
N VAL A 338 -13.74 -36.18 -31.35
CA VAL A 338 -13.58 -34.98 -32.20
C VAL A 338 -13.75 -33.70 -31.39
N ASN A 339 -14.76 -33.61 -30.51
CA ASN A 339 -14.93 -32.43 -29.65
C ASN A 339 -13.83 -32.33 -28.56
N SER A 340 -13.25 -33.44 -28.10
CA SER A 340 -12.07 -33.41 -27.22
C SER A 340 -10.87 -32.78 -27.93
N LEU A 341 -10.61 -33.17 -29.17
CA LEU A 341 -9.52 -32.63 -29.98
C LEU A 341 -9.73 -31.16 -30.35
N LEU A 342 -10.97 -30.76 -30.67
CA LEU A 342 -11.34 -29.35 -30.85
C LEU A 342 -11.17 -28.53 -29.55
N GLY A 343 -11.47 -29.13 -28.39
CA GLY A 343 -11.22 -28.52 -27.09
C GLY A 343 -9.73 -28.35 -26.76
N LEU A 344 -8.87 -29.23 -27.27
CA LEU A 344 -7.41 -29.12 -27.15
C LEU A 344 -6.87 -27.98 -28.01
N THR A 345 -7.19 -27.95 -29.30
CA THR A 345 -6.72 -26.89 -30.21
C THR A 345 -7.22 -25.51 -29.77
N TRP A 346 -8.46 -25.42 -29.26
CA TRP A 346 -9.02 -24.18 -28.69
C TRP A 346 -8.33 -23.70 -27.40
N LYS A 347 -7.76 -24.63 -26.59
CA LYS A 347 -6.96 -24.26 -25.40
C LYS A 347 -5.52 -23.88 -25.75
N GLN A 348 -4.95 -24.53 -26.77
CA GLN A 348 -3.59 -24.26 -27.27
C GLN A 348 -3.53 -23.02 -28.18
N ALA A 349 -4.67 -22.54 -28.68
CA ALA A 349 -4.76 -21.34 -29.50
C ALA A 349 -4.24 -20.09 -28.75
N MET A 350 -3.16 -19.50 -29.27
CA MET A 350 -2.66 -18.19 -28.81
C MET A 350 -3.66 -17.08 -29.16
N TYR A 351 -4.21 -17.11 -30.38
CA TYR A 351 -5.26 -16.21 -30.85
C TYR A 351 -6.64 -16.73 -30.44
N ARG A 352 -7.24 -16.11 -29.43
CA ARG A 352 -8.62 -16.33 -29.02
C ARG A 352 -9.26 -15.00 -28.62
N SER A 353 -10.56 -14.85 -28.83
CA SER A 353 -11.31 -13.76 -28.21
C SER A 353 -11.43 -13.98 -26.69
N PRO A 354 -11.42 -12.89 -25.90
CA PRO A 354 -11.55 -12.99 -24.45
C PRO A 354 -12.93 -13.56 -24.07
N GLY A 355 -13.01 -14.27 -22.95
CA GLY A 355 -14.14 -15.13 -22.59
C GLY A 355 -15.52 -14.45 -22.60
N HIS A 356 -15.59 -13.15 -22.35
CA HIS A 356 -16.83 -12.36 -22.39
C HIS A 356 -17.33 -12.02 -23.80
N ARG A 357 -16.51 -12.18 -24.84
CA ARG A 357 -16.88 -11.95 -26.25
C ARG A 357 -17.23 -13.23 -27.00
N VAL A 358 -17.00 -14.40 -26.40
CA VAL A 358 -17.37 -15.70 -26.98
C VAL A 358 -18.85 -15.98 -26.63
N PRO A 359 -19.71 -16.32 -27.61
CA PRO A 359 -21.09 -16.68 -27.30
C PRO A 359 -21.17 -17.84 -26.31
N TRP A 360 -22.04 -17.71 -25.30
CA TRP A 360 -22.18 -18.66 -24.20
C TRP A 360 -22.40 -20.11 -24.66
N TRP A 361 -23.11 -20.33 -25.77
CA TRP A 361 -23.32 -21.66 -26.35
C TRP A 361 -22.03 -22.28 -26.89
N VAL A 362 -21.14 -21.51 -27.56
CA VAL A 362 -19.80 -21.96 -27.99
C VAL A 362 -18.97 -22.36 -26.77
N LEU A 363 -19.01 -21.53 -25.72
CA LEU A 363 -18.19 -21.72 -24.53
C LEU A 363 -18.68 -22.90 -23.67
N ILE A 364 -19.98 -23.19 -23.66
CA ILE A 364 -20.54 -24.46 -23.14
C ILE A 364 -20.07 -25.62 -24.01
N TRP A 365 -20.24 -25.55 -25.33
CA TRP A 365 -19.94 -26.65 -26.24
C TRP A 365 -18.49 -27.11 -26.06
N ILE A 366 -17.53 -26.19 -26.20
CA ILE A 366 -16.10 -26.52 -26.10
C ILE A 366 -15.69 -26.99 -24.69
N LYS A 367 -16.33 -26.49 -23.60
CA LYS A 367 -15.97 -26.87 -22.22
C LYS A 367 -16.74 -28.07 -21.64
N ARG A 368 -17.86 -28.50 -22.24
CA ARG A 368 -18.75 -29.55 -21.68
C ARG A 368 -19.12 -30.67 -22.64
N SER A 369 -19.20 -30.39 -23.95
CA SER A 369 -19.63 -31.36 -24.98
C SER A 369 -18.91 -32.73 -24.92
N PRO A 370 -17.56 -32.81 -24.79
CA PRO A 370 -16.88 -34.09 -24.90
C PRO A 370 -17.23 -35.09 -23.80
N LEU A 371 -17.40 -34.61 -22.56
CA LEU A 371 -17.79 -35.44 -21.42
C LEU A 371 -19.26 -35.89 -21.55
N VAL A 372 -20.16 -34.99 -21.99
CA VAL A 372 -21.59 -35.32 -22.17
C VAL A 372 -21.76 -36.38 -23.27
N PHE A 373 -21.09 -36.24 -24.42
CA PHE A 373 -21.13 -37.25 -25.47
C PHE A 373 -20.48 -38.57 -25.05
N LEU A 374 -19.39 -38.55 -24.26
CA LEU A 374 -18.81 -39.79 -23.74
C LEU A 374 -19.78 -40.54 -22.81
N VAL A 375 -20.45 -39.84 -21.89
CA VAL A 375 -21.47 -40.44 -21.00
C VAL A 375 -22.65 -40.99 -21.79
N MET A 376 -23.16 -40.25 -22.80
CA MET A 376 -24.23 -40.72 -23.68
C MET A 376 -23.82 -41.95 -24.50
N SER A 377 -22.57 -42.00 -24.99
CA SER A 377 -22.04 -43.16 -25.71
C SER A 377 -22.02 -44.41 -24.82
N VAL A 378 -21.50 -44.32 -23.59
CA VAL A 378 -21.45 -45.43 -22.63
C VAL A 378 -22.86 -45.89 -22.23
N ALA A 379 -23.81 -44.98 -22.06
CA ALA A 379 -25.21 -45.32 -21.76
C ALA A 379 -25.91 -46.03 -22.94
N CYS A 380 -25.69 -45.59 -24.19
CA CYS A 380 -26.16 -46.31 -25.37
C CYS A 380 -25.49 -47.69 -25.49
N PHE A 381 -24.21 -47.82 -25.10
CA PHE A 381 -23.48 -49.09 -25.12
C PHE A 381 -24.02 -50.10 -24.09
N SER A 382 -24.31 -49.68 -22.86
CA SER A 382 -24.88 -50.59 -21.86
C SER A 382 -26.33 -51.00 -22.19
N ALA A 383 -27.13 -50.07 -22.73
CA ALA A 383 -28.50 -50.35 -23.17
C ALA A 383 -28.56 -51.36 -24.32
N GLY A 384 -27.79 -51.15 -25.39
CA GLY A 384 -27.73 -52.09 -26.50
C GLY A 384 -27.13 -53.45 -26.12
N LEU A 385 -26.22 -53.51 -25.13
CA LEU A 385 -25.61 -54.78 -24.68
C LEU A 385 -26.64 -55.69 -24.01
N MET A 386 -27.49 -55.11 -23.14
CA MET A 386 -28.65 -55.80 -22.58
C MET A 386 -29.54 -56.37 -23.70
N LEU A 387 -29.98 -55.50 -24.63
CA LEU A 387 -30.88 -55.87 -25.72
C LEU A 387 -30.27 -56.93 -26.66
N PHE A 388 -28.95 -56.90 -26.90
CA PHE A 388 -28.25 -57.87 -27.75
C PHE A 388 -28.29 -59.30 -27.17
N THR A 389 -28.18 -59.47 -25.85
CA THR A 389 -28.27 -60.80 -25.23
C THR A 389 -29.66 -61.43 -25.37
N TYR A 390 -30.71 -60.60 -25.42
CA TYR A 390 -32.08 -61.06 -25.71
C TYR A 390 -32.33 -61.27 -27.20
N ALA A 391 -31.82 -60.38 -28.07
CA ALA A 391 -31.94 -60.49 -29.52
C ALA A 391 -31.28 -61.76 -30.09
N THR A 392 -30.14 -62.15 -29.53
CA THR A 392 -29.39 -63.36 -29.95
C THR A 392 -29.89 -64.66 -29.32
N ASN A 393 -31.01 -64.63 -28.59
CA ASN A 393 -31.58 -65.79 -27.88
C ASN A 393 -30.55 -66.57 -27.03
N GLN A 394 -29.62 -65.84 -26.40
CA GLN A 394 -28.61 -66.44 -25.53
C GLN A 394 -29.25 -67.05 -24.28
N GLY A 395 -28.60 -68.11 -23.75
CA GLY A 395 -29.14 -68.88 -22.63
C GLY A 395 -29.55 -68.02 -21.44
N PHE A 396 -30.66 -68.38 -20.79
CA PHE A 396 -31.29 -67.58 -19.72
C PHE A 396 -30.32 -67.09 -18.63
N VAL A 397 -29.29 -67.88 -18.32
CA VAL A 397 -28.25 -67.53 -17.35
C VAL A 397 -27.38 -66.37 -17.84
N THR A 398 -26.92 -66.36 -19.10
CA THR A 398 -26.00 -65.33 -19.61
C THR A 398 -26.71 -64.00 -19.84
N SER A 399 -27.95 -64.01 -20.36
CA SER A 399 -28.77 -62.81 -20.51
C SER A 399 -29.16 -62.18 -19.17
N THR A 400 -29.58 -63.00 -18.18
CA THR A 400 -29.88 -62.52 -16.83
C THR A 400 -28.65 -61.93 -16.13
N ILE A 401 -27.50 -62.63 -16.16
CA ILE A 401 -26.26 -62.14 -15.55
C ILE A 401 -25.81 -60.81 -16.18
N THR A 402 -25.79 -60.74 -17.52
CA THR A 402 -25.38 -59.53 -18.24
C THR A 402 -26.28 -58.35 -17.89
N THR A 403 -27.60 -58.56 -17.86
CA THR A 403 -28.59 -57.54 -17.53
C THR A 403 -28.46 -57.02 -16.10
N VAL A 404 -28.18 -57.88 -15.11
CA VAL A 404 -27.95 -57.44 -13.72
C VAL A 404 -26.66 -56.62 -13.61
N PHE A 405 -25.56 -57.05 -14.23
CA PHE A 405 -24.31 -56.30 -14.19
C PHE A 405 -24.36 -54.97 -14.97
N THR A 406 -25.03 -54.90 -16.13
CA THR A 406 -25.22 -53.63 -16.86
C THR A 406 -26.15 -52.68 -16.12
N ALA A 407 -27.20 -53.17 -15.45
CA ALA A 407 -28.08 -52.34 -14.63
C ALA A 407 -27.33 -51.72 -13.43
N VAL A 408 -26.57 -52.52 -12.67
CA VAL A 408 -25.81 -52.04 -11.50
C VAL A 408 -24.73 -51.03 -11.91
N THR A 409 -23.97 -51.31 -12.97
CA THR A 409 -22.91 -50.40 -13.46
C THR A 409 -23.48 -49.11 -14.05
N SER A 410 -24.59 -49.19 -14.81
CA SER A 410 -25.27 -48.00 -15.35
C SER A 410 -25.89 -47.15 -14.24
N PHE A 411 -26.45 -47.75 -13.19
CA PHE A 411 -26.94 -47.03 -12.01
C PHE A 411 -25.81 -46.31 -11.28
N GLY A 412 -24.65 -46.95 -11.08
CA GLY A 412 -23.48 -46.31 -10.49
C GLY A 412 -22.98 -45.11 -11.30
N LEU A 413 -22.87 -45.26 -12.63
CA LEU A 413 -22.50 -44.16 -13.53
C LEU A 413 -23.52 -43.02 -13.53
N ALA A 414 -24.83 -43.34 -13.51
CA ALA A 414 -25.89 -42.35 -13.42
C ALA A 414 -25.86 -41.58 -12.09
N ALA A 415 -25.67 -42.26 -10.96
CA ALA A 415 -25.58 -41.63 -9.64
C ALA A 415 -24.36 -40.70 -9.53
N VAL A 416 -23.17 -41.16 -9.96
CA VAL A 416 -21.93 -40.36 -9.91
C VAL A 416 -21.99 -39.16 -10.86
N SER A 417 -22.52 -39.34 -12.08
CA SER A 417 -22.67 -38.22 -13.02
C SER A 417 -23.74 -37.20 -12.58
N ALA A 418 -24.84 -37.66 -11.96
CA ALA A 418 -25.83 -36.78 -11.34
C ALA A 418 -25.23 -35.99 -10.15
N TRP A 419 -24.40 -36.63 -9.32
CA TRP A 419 -23.70 -35.98 -8.21
C TRP A 419 -22.74 -34.88 -8.68
N PHE A 420 -21.85 -35.19 -9.63
CA PHE A 420 -20.96 -34.17 -10.21
C PHE A 420 -21.73 -33.05 -10.94
N ALA A 421 -22.92 -33.35 -11.49
CA ALA A 421 -23.77 -32.33 -12.10
C ALA A 421 -24.43 -31.40 -11.05
N SER A 422 -24.95 -31.94 -9.94
CA SER A 422 -25.57 -31.15 -8.88
C SER A 422 -24.55 -30.32 -8.10
N GLU A 423 -23.40 -30.90 -7.75
CA GLU A 423 -22.28 -30.21 -7.10
C GLU A 423 -21.82 -29.01 -7.92
N ARG A 424 -21.59 -29.23 -9.22
CA ARG A 424 -21.13 -28.18 -10.15
C ARG A 424 -22.21 -27.15 -10.48
N TRP A 425 -23.49 -27.50 -10.38
CA TRP A 425 -24.59 -26.55 -10.50
C TRP A 425 -24.69 -25.65 -9.27
N ILE A 426 -24.64 -26.21 -8.06
CA ILE A 426 -24.65 -25.46 -6.80
C ILE A 426 -23.42 -24.56 -6.68
N PHE A 427 -22.23 -25.05 -7.04
CA PHE A 427 -21.02 -24.23 -7.10
C PHE A 427 -21.19 -23.01 -8.01
N VAL A 428 -21.80 -23.18 -9.19
CA VAL A 428 -22.08 -22.07 -10.12
C VAL A 428 -23.14 -21.10 -9.56
N GLN A 429 -24.15 -21.61 -8.86
CA GLN A 429 -25.26 -20.82 -8.33
C GLN A 429 -24.89 -20.04 -7.05
N HIS A 430 -24.05 -20.62 -6.18
CA HIS A 430 -23.62 -20.04 -4.90
C HIS A 430 -22.16 -19.54 -4.91
N ARG A 431 -21.49 -19.55 -6.06
CA ARG A 431 -20.08 -19.15 -6.26
C ARG A 431 -19.08 -19.81 -5.28
N GLY A 432 -19.38 -21.03 -4.83
CA GLY A 432 -18.56 -21.77 -3.87
C GLY A 432 -18.71 -21.37 -2.40
N HIS A 433 -19.65 -20.48 -2.04
CA HIS A 433 -19.92 -20.12 -0.63
C HIS A 433 -20.77 -21.15 0.13
N VAL A 434 -21.34 -22.15 -0.56
CA VAL A 434 -22.20 -23.19 0.00
C VAL A 434 -21.90 -24.51 -0.72
N TRP A 435 -21.76 -25.60 0.02
CA TRP A 435 -21.44 -26.93 -0.53
C TRP A 435 -22.70 -27.70 -0.92
N LEU A 436 -22.55 -28.73 -1.75
CA LEU A 436 -23.65 -29.64 -2.10
C LEU A 436 -24.26 -30.30 -0.86
N GLU A 437 -23.41 -30.68 0.11
CA GLU A 437 -23.84 -31.30 1.36
C GLU A 437 -24.72 -30.38 2.20
N ASP A 438 -24.38 -29.09 2.33
CA ASP A 438 -25.19 -28.10 3.06
C ASP A 438 -26.60 -28.00 2.47
N VAL A 439 -26.70 -27.92 1.13
CA VAL A 439 -27.97 -27.81 0.42
C VAL A 439 -28.77 -29.12 0.48
N ILE A 440 -28.11 -30.28 0.44
CA ILE A 440 -28.79 -31.57 0.65
C ILE A 440 -29.29 -31.70 2.09
N ASN A 441 -28.51 -31.30 3.09
CA ASN A 441 -28.92 -31.34 4.50
C ASN A 441 -30.09 -30.39 4.76
N GLU A 442 -30.06 -29.16 4.25
CA GLU A 442 -31.18 -28.21 4.32
C GLU A 442 -32.43 -28.74 3.57
N ALA A 443 -32.26 -29.30 2.37
CA ALA A 443 -33.38 -29.86 1.59
C ALA A 443 -33.98 -31.13 2.23
N THR A 444 -33.16 -31.99 2.84
CA THR A 444 -33.63 -33.19 3.55
C THR A 444 -34.25 -32.83 4.89
N HIS A 445 -33.77 -31.80 5.61
CA HIS A 445 -34.50 -31.24 6.75
C HIS A 445 -35.87 -30.68 6.35
N ARG A 446 -35.98 -29.96 5.23
CA ARG A 446 -37.28 -29.50 4.69
C ARG A 446 -38.20 -30.66 4.26
N MET A 447 -37.67 -31.74 3.69
CA MET A 447 -38.45 -32.95 3.40
C MET A 447 -38.86 -33.72 4.66
N LEU A 448 -38.02 -33.76 5.70
CA LEU A 448 -38.36 -34.36 6.99
C LEU A 448 -39.44 -33.58 7.76
N LEU A 449 -39.59 -32.28 7.48
CA LEU A 449 -40.66 -31.41 8.00
C LEU A 449 -41.96 -31.49 7.20
N LEU A 450 -41.97 -32.10 6.00
CA LEU A 450 -43.19 -32.36 5.25
C LEU A 450 -43.99 -33.50 5.90
N SER A 451 -45.26 -33.24 6.23
CA SER A 451 -46.15 -34.14 6.97
C SER A 451 -46.26 -35.55 6.37
N ALA A 452 -46.22 -35.66 5.04
CA ALA A 452 -46.22 -36.95 4.33
C ALA A 452 -45.05 -37.87 4.73
N PHE A 453 -43.86 -37.31 5.01
CA PHE A 453 -42.69 -38.09 5.41
C PHE A 453 -42.77 -38.57 6.86
N VAL A 454 -43.47 -37.83 7.72
CA VAL A 454 -43.77 -38.23 9.11
C VAL A 454 -44.73 -39.43 9.11
N GLU A 455 -45.78 -39.41 8.30
CA GLU A 455 -46.68 -40.56 8.15
C GLU A 455 -46.01 -41.77 7.49
N LEU A 456 -45.19 -41.56 6.46
CA LEU A 456 -44.41 -42.65 5.85
C LEU A 456 -43.46 -43.31 6.88
N ARG A 457 -42.82 -42.50 7.73
CA ARG A 457 -41.94 -42.99 8.81
C ARG A 457 -42.71 -43.77 9.89
N LYS A 458 -43.96 -43.37 10.22
CA LYS A 458 -44.85 -44.17 11.08
C LYS A 458 -45.22 -45.50 10.41
N ILE A 459 -45.60 -45.51 9.14
CA ILE A 459 -45.96 -46.74 8.40
C ILE A 459 -44.77 -47.71 8.34
N ILE A 460 -43.57 -47.22 8.04
CA ILE A 460 -42.33 -48.01 8.05
C ILE A 460 -42.00 -48.55 9.45
N TYR A 461 -42.23 -47.75 10.51
CA TYR A 461 -42.08 -48.20 11.90
C TYR A 461 -43.07 -49.33 12.24
N TYR A 462 -44.35 -49.22 11.87
CA TYR A 462 -45.34 -50.28 12.07
C TYR A 462 -45.02 -51.55 11.26
N CYS A 463 -44.56 -51.42 10.01
CA CYS A 463 -44.09 -52.57 9.23
C CYS A 463 -42.88 -53.26 9.88
N ASN A 464 -41.89 -52.51 10.36
CA ASN A 464 -40.72 -53.09 11.03
C ASN A 464 -41.07 -53.74 12.39
N GLN A 465 -42.02 -53.18 13.15
CA GLN A 465 -42.61 -53.84 14.32
C GLN A 465 -43.27 -55.18 13.93
N GLY A 466 -44.06 -55.21 12.85
CA GLY A 466 -44.64 -56.43 12.30
C GLY A 466 -43.60 -57.49 11.89
N ILE A 467 -42.54 -57.08 11.20
CA ILE A 467 -41.43 -57.95 10.79
C ILE A 467 -40.68 -58.50 12.02
N LEU A 468 -40.47 -57.71 13.06
CA LEU A 468 -39.87 -58.16 14.32
C LEU A 468 -40.78 -59.15 15.07
N ALA A 469 -42.10 -58.92 15.09
CA ALA A 469 -43.07 -59.86 15.66
C ALA A 469 -43.07 -61.20 14.90
N ILE A 470 -43.05 -61.17 13.56
CA ILE A 470 -42.93 -62.37 12.71
C ILE A 470 -41.60 -63.10 12.99
N ARG A 471 -40.48 -62.36 13.11
CA ARG A 471 -39.16 -62.93 13.44
C ARG A 471 -39.15 -63.58 14.84
N GLY A 472 -39.91 -63.04 15.79
CA GLY A 472 -40.16 -63.66 17.09
C GLY A 472 -40.99 -64.96 17.00
N LEU A 473 -42.01 -64.99 16.15
CA LEU A 473 -42.87 -66.17 15.94
C LEU A 473 -42.09 -67.32 15.27
N VAL A 474 -41.33 -67.03 14.21
CA VAL A 474 -40.46 -68.00 13.53
C VAL A 474 -39.43 -68.62 14.50
N ARG A 475 -38.88 -67.81 15.42
CA ARG A 475 -37.90 -68.28 16.42
C ARG A 475 -38.50 -69.28 17.42
N ARG A 476 -39.81 -69.21 17.72
CA ARG A 476 -40.52 -70.21 18.56
C ARG A 476 -40.81 -71.52 17.82
N VAL A 477 -41.03 -71.48 16.51
CA VAL A 477 -41.33 -72.70 15.71
C VAL A 477 -40.07 -73.50 15.40
N SER A 478 -38.96 -72.84 15.04
CA SER A 478 -37.72 -73.51 14.62
C SER A 478 -37.05 -74.32 15.75
N PHE A 479 -37.01 -73.78 16.97
CA PHE A 479 -36.26 -74.39 18.08
C PHE A 479 -36.80 -75.74 18.56
N LYS A 480 -38.07 -76.08 18.33
CA LYS A 480 -38.70 -77.30 18.84
C LYS A 480 -38.62 -78.52 17.89
N LYS A 481 -37.90 -78.41 16.76
CA LYS A 481 -37.66 -79.53 15.82
C LYS A 481 -36.18 -79.88 15.58
N VAL A 482 -35.25 -78.99 15.94
CA VAL A 482 -33.81 -79.17 15.66
C VAL A 482 -33.08 -79.86 16.82
N THR A 483 -33.51 -79.67 18.07
CA THR A 483 -32.85 -80.20 19.27
C THR A 483 -32.92 -81.73 19.39
N ASP A 484 -34.02 -82.36 18.99
CA ASP A 484 -34.23 -83.81 19.11
C ASP A 484 -33.46 -84.63 18.05
N ALA A 485 -32.98 -83.96 16.99
CA ALA A 485 -32.24 -84.59 15.89
C ALA A 485 -30.73 -84.67 16.15
N ILE A 486 -30.16 -83.69 16.86
CA ILE A 486 -28.70 -83.53 17.01
C ILE A 486 -28.13 -84.36 18.18
N THR A 487 -28.91 -84.62 19.22
CA THR A 487 -28.48 -85.35 20.42
C THR A 487 -28.24 -86.86 20.23
N ARG A 488 -28.58 -87.43 19.05
CA ARG A 488 -28.44 -88.88 18.78
C ARG A 488 -27.21 -89.27 17.96
N PHE A 489 -26.43 -88.32 17.48
CA PHE A 489 -25.25 -88.60 16.65
C PHE A 489 -23.96 -88.00 17.24
N ARG A 490 -22.86 -88.75 17.09
CA ARG A 490 -21.46 -88.35 17.37
C ARG A 490 -20.99 -88.37 18.84
N HIS A 491 -21.29 -89.46 19.54
CA HIS A 491 -20.33 -90.01 20.52
C HIS A 491 -19.24 -90.77 19.75
N LYS A 492 -18.00 -90.24 19.65
CA LYS A 492 -16.74 -91.03 19.57
C LYS A 492 -15.47 -90.15 19.66
N HIS A 493 -14.47 -90.70 20.34
CA HIS A 493 -13.14 -90.11 20.67
C HIS A 493 -12.20 -90.00 19.44
N HIS A 494 -11.27 -89.01 19.38
CA HIS A 494 -9.79 -89.11 19.59
C HIS A 494 -9.00 -90.00 18.59
N THR A 495 -7.70 -89.79 18.24
CA THR A 495 -6.60 -88.93 18.77
C THR A 495 -5.48 -88.69 17.71
N LEU A 496 -4.63 -87.66 17.95
CA LEU A 496 -3.14 -87.49 17.77
C LEU A 496 -2.22 -88.64 17.25
N PRO A 497 -0.88 -88.45 17.00
CA PRO A 497 -0.01 -87.26 16.72
C PRO A 497 1.03 -87.46 15.57
N THR A 498 1.94 -86.48 15.29
CA THR A 498 3.45 -86.63 15.26
C THR A 498 4.22 -85.33 14.88
N THR A 499 5.53 -85.27 15.20
CA THR A 499 6.58 -84.27 14.84
C THR A 499 7.33 -84.67 13.54
N GLN A 500 8.44 -84.08 13.00
CA GLN A 500 9.58 -83.31 13.55
C GLN A 500 10.48 -82.70 12.41
N GLU A 501 11.17 -81.56 12.66
CA GLU A 501 12.35 -80.98 11.92
C GLU A 501 12.25 -80.70 10.38
N GLY A 502 13.10 -79.90 9.73
CA GLY A 502 14.25 -79.06 10.11
C GLY A 502 14.56 -77.95 9.06
N PRO A 503 15.52 -77.01 9.27
CA PRO A 503 15.39 -75.63 8.73
C PRO A 503 16.52 -75.11 7.81
N GLN A 504 16.27 -73.96 7.16
CA GLN A 504 17.29 -72.91 6.90
C GLN A 504 16.65 -71.51 6.72
N MET A 505 17.45 -70.45 6.91
CA MET A 505 17.05 -69.02 6.86
C MET A 505 17.34 -68.43 5.45
N LEU A 506 17.06 -67.17 5.06
CA LEU A 506 17.21 -65.90 5.78
C LEU A 506 16.59 -64.74 4.95
N GLU A 507 15.89 -63.78 5.58
CA GLU A 507 16.00 -62.31 5.41
C GLU A 507 14.81 -61.55 6.05
N LEU A 508 14.90 -60.20 6.10
CA LEU A 508 14.27 -59.34 7.12
C LEU A 508 13.07 -58.49 6.60
N PRO A 509 12.23 -57.92 7.49
CA PRO A 509 10.81 -57.72 7.19
C PRO A 509 10.38 -56.27 6.87
N HIS A 510 9.27 -56.15 6.13
CA HIS A 510 8.38 -54.98 6.23
C HIS A 510 7.43 -55.11 7.43
N ARG A 511 7.13 -53.98 8.07
CA ARG A 511 6.23 -53.87 9.22
C ARG A 511 4.98 -53.07 8.83
N HIS A 512 3.79 -53.67 8.97
CA HIS A 512 2.50 -53.00 8.82
C HIS A 512 1.74 -53.00 10.15
N GLU A 513 0.94 -51.95 10.38
CA GLU A 513 -0.07 -51.87 11.45
C GLU A 513 -1.29 -52.76 11.10
N PRO A 514 -2.22 -53.03 12.06
CA PRO A 514 -3.30 -52.06 12.29
C PRO A 514 -3.90 -52.00 13.72
N ALA A 515 -4.20 -50.76 14.17
CA ALA A 515 -5.40 -50.31 14.92
C ALA A 515 -5.78 -50.94 16.29
N ILE A 516 -6.87 -50.38 16.88
CA ILE A 516 -7.57 -50.75 18.14
C ILE A 516 -6.82 -50.35 19.44
N SER A 517 -7.47 -50.00 20.56
CA SER A 517 -8.41 -48.90 20.91
C SER A 517 -8.98 -49.16 22.35
N VAL A 518 -9.65 -48.15 22.93
CA VAL A 518 -10.51 -48.20 24.16
C VAL A 518 -9.82 -48.09 25.55
N CYS A 519 -10.61 -47.49 26.47
CA CYS A 519 -10.41 -47.04 27.86
C CYS A 519 -9.96 -48.14 28.87
N SER A 520 -9.63 -47.86 30.13
CA SER A 520 -9.94 -46.70 31.03
C SER A 520 -8.83 -46.47 32.09
N GLU A 521 -8.90 -45.65 33.16
CA GLU A 521 -9.97 -44.90 33.87
C GLU A 521 -9.39 -43.50 34.31
N TYR A 522 -9.68 -42.74 35.39
CA TYR A 522 -10.47 -42.86 36.65
C TYR A 522 -11.06 -41.47 37.06
N THR A 523 -11.42 -41.27 38.33
CA THR A 523 -12.00 -40.05 38.94
C THR A 523 -10.92 -38.98 39.29
N GLU A 524 -11.19 -37.71 39.65
CA GLU A 524 -12.38 -37.10 40.30
C GLU A 524 -12.51 -35.55 40.06
N ARG A 525 -13.54 -34.91 40.64
CA ARG A 525 -13.88 -33.45 40.65
C ARG A 525 -14.46 -33.09 42.04
N PRO A 526 -14.73 -31.82 42.45
CA PRO A 526 -14.84 -30.54 41.70
C PRO A 526 -13.91 -29.43 42.29
N ASN A 527 -14.03 -28.09 42.17
CA ASN A 527 -15.12 -27.11 41.91
C ASN A 527 -14.46 -25.80 41.34
N SER A 528 -14.86 -25.25 40.19
CA SER A 528 -15.94 -24.24 39.96
C SER A 528 -15.48 -22.76 39.98
N LEU A 529 -15.51 -22.07 38.83
CA LEU A 529 -16.09 -20.72 38.58
C LEU A 529 -15.76 -20.20 37.16
N ASP A 530 -16.52 -19.19 36.71
CA ASP A 530 -16.75 -18.85 35.30
C ASP A 530 -15.75 -17.86 34.65
N ALA A 531 -15.59 -18.03 33.31
CA ALA A 531 -15.46 -17.07 32.19
C ALA A 531 -15.01 -15.59 32.38
N PRO A 532 -14.55 -14.90 31.29
CA PRO A 532 -13.97 -15.34 30.01
C PRO A 532 -12.59 -14.69 29.72
N ALA A 533 -12.06 -14.83 28.49
CA ALA A 533 -10.74 -14.31 28.09
C ALA A 533 -10.72 -12.82 27.67
N SER A 534 -9.56 -12.19 27.84
CA SER A 534 -9.16 -10.93 27.19
C SER A 534 -7.68 -10.96 26.81
N GLU A 535 -7.29 -10.21 25.78
CA GLU A 535 -5.98 -10.28 25.10
C GLU A 535 -4.85 -9.63 25.91
N GLU A 536 -3.62 -10.18 25.86
CA GLU A 536 -2.40 -9.38 26.06
C GLU A 536 -1.10 -10.03 25.53
N SER A 537 -0.04 -9.21 25.40
CA SER A 537 1.38 -9.52 25.20
C SER A 537 1.92 -9.90 23.79
N GLU A 538 2.36 -8.89 23.04
CA GLU A 538 3.52 -9.05 22.11
C GLU A 538 4.49 -7.84 22.15
N THR A 539 5.20 -7.66 23.27
CA THR A 539 6.13 -6.53 23.48
C THR A 539 7.57 -6.93 23.85
N SER A 540 8.02 -8.12 23.42
CA SER A 540 9.32 -8.71 23.83
C SER A 540 10.35 -8.93 22.69
N ARG A 541 10.53 -7.95 21.77
CA ARG A 541 11.58 -8.02 20.71
C ARG A 541 12.43 -6.76 20.49
N ARG A 542 12.34 -5.72 21.35
CA ARG A 542 13.07 -4.44 21.17
C ARG A 542 14.22 -4.15 22.16
N SER A 543 14.54 -5.05 23.09
CA SER A 543 15.56 -4.82 24.13
C SER A 543 17.01 -5.05 23.67
N ILE A 544 17.26 -6.03 22.79
CA ILE A 544 18.60 -6.59 22.52
C ILE A 544 19.55 -5.60 21.82
N ALA A 545 19.05 -4.76 20.90
CA ALA A 545 19.88 -3.81 20.15
C ALA A 545 20.57 -2.76 21.05
N ARG A 546 19.96 -2.40 22.19
CA ARG A 546 20.40 -1.28 23.03
C ARG A 546 21.58 -1.60 23.93
N GLN A 547 21.93 -2.88 24.11
CA GLN A 547 23.06 -3.31 24.93
C GLN A 547 24.40 -3.32 24.17
N ARG A 548 24.42 -3.70 22.89
CA ARG A 548 25.67 -3.80 22.09
C ARG A 548 26.37 -2.44 21.95
N PHE A 549 25.63 -1.36 21.75
CA PHE A 549 26.19 0.00 21.65
C PHE A 549 26.89 0.47 22.94
N LYS A 550 26.46 -0.03 24.11
CA LYS A 550 26.99 0.40 25.41
C LYS A 550 28.37 -0.20 25.76
N GLY A 551 28.82 -1.20 25.00
CA GLY A 551 30.17 -1.77 25.12
C GLY A 551 31.23 -0.92 24.40
N ALA A 552 31.00 -0.60 23.13
CA ALA A 552 31.96 0.08 22.26
C ALA A 552 32.40 1.47 22.77
N VAL A 553 31.51 2.20 23.46
CA VAL A 553 31.84 3.52 24.03
C VAL A 553 32.84 3.42 25.20
N ARG A 554 32.96 2.27 25.86
CA ARG A 554 33.88 2.10 27.00
C ARG A 554 35.32 1.80 26.60
N SER A 555 35.57 1.25 25.41
CA SER A 555 36.93 0.98 24.93
C SER A 555 37.64 2.23 24.40
N VAL A 556 36.91 3.19 23.82
CA VAL A 556 37.51 4.43 23.28
C VAL A 556 38.00 5.37 24.40
N ILE A 557 37.26 5.44 25.51
CA ILE A 557 37.54 6.36 26.64
C ILE A 557 38.83 6.02 27.40
N MET A 558 39.45 4.85 27.17
CA MET A 558 40.70 4.43 27.82
C MET A 558 41.95 4.47 26.91
N MET A 559 41.90 5.08 25.72
CA MET A 559 43.03 5.11 24.78
C MET A 559 43.64 6.51 24.53
N GLN A 560 43.26 7.53 25.31
CA GLN A 560 43.76 8.91 25.15
C GLN A 560 44.23 9.56 26.46
N GLN A 561 44.91 8.79 27.32
CA GLN A 561 45.68 9.30 28.47
C GLN A 561 47.16 8.89 28.36
N GLN A 562 47.89 9.50 27.43
CA GLN A 562 49.34 9.57 27.44
C GLN A 562 49.83 10.79 26.64
N GLN A 563 51.05 11.26 26.92
CA GLN A 563 51.72 12.42 26.29
C GLN A 563 51.11 13.80 26.59
N ALA A 564 51.31 14.27 27.83
CA ALA A 564 51.48 15.69 28.11
C ALA A 564 52.99 15.98 28.25
N GLY A 565 53.52 17.03 27.59
CA GLY A 565 54.97 17.24 27.55
C GLY A 565 55.45 18.62 27.09
N GLN A 566 55.76 19.47 28.07
CA GLN A 566 56.76 20.55 28.05
C GLN A 566 56.55 21.84 27.21
N THR A 567 57.00 22.93 27.82
CA THR A 567 57.22 24.32 27.35
C THR A 567 58.75 24.63 27.50
N PRO A 568 59.37 25.81 27.19
CA PRO A 568 58.80 27.18 27.05
C PRO A 568 59.55 28.21 26.12
N LEU A 569 59.17 29.51 26.26
CA LEU A 569 59.91 30.77 25.99
C LEU A 569 60.30 31.23 24.56
N TYR A 570 59.90 32.46 24.17
CA TYR A 570 60.76 33.68 24.14
C TYR A 570 59.92 34.99 23.90
N LEU A 571 60.54 36.17 23.63
CA LEU A 571 59.95 37.51 23.88
C LEU A 571 59.92 38.54 22.70
N ARG A 572 58.85 39.38 22.67
CA ARG A 572 58.81 40.84 22.29
C ARG A 572 59.08 41.25 20.79
N PRO A 573 58.95 42.54 20.35
CA PRO A 573 57.82 43.51 20.52
C PRO A 573 57.54 44.47 19.30
N PHE A 574 56.47 45.30 19.36
CA PHE A 574 56.19 46.52 18.53
C PHE A 574 56.04 46.33 16.98
N MET A 575 55.49 47.22 16.12
CA MET A 575 54.93 48.60 16.17
C MET A 575 53.82 48.75 15.06
N PRO A 576 53.01 49.84 15.00
CA PRO A 576 52.05 50.15 13.90
C PRO A 576 52.67 51.21 12.92
N PRO A 577 51.92 51.97 12.06
CA PRO A 577 50.55 51.89 11.53
C PRO A 577 50.50 51.95 9.96
N ARG A 578 49.31 52.11 9.34
CA ARG A 578 49.06 53.10 8.25
C ARG A 578 47.60 53.21 7.80
N THR A 579 47.16 54.44 7.54
CA THR A 579 45.99 54.81 6.73
C THR A 579 46.45 55.30 5.34
N PRO A 580 45.54 55.35 4.36
CA PRO A 580 45.57 56.37 3.31
C PRO A 580 44.35 57.30 3.38
N SER A 581 44.44 58.44 2.70
CA SER A 581 43.54 59.59 2.82
C SER A 581 42.39 59.61 1.80
N PHE A 582 41.40 60.44 2.11
CA PHE A 582 40.40 60.95 1.18
C PHE A 582 41.07 61.82 0.10
N ASP A 583 40.52 61.84 -1.12
CA ASP A 583 40.79 62.92 -2.08
C ASP A 583 39.55 63.22 -2.96
N ARG A 584 39.53 64.38 -3.64
CA ARG A 584 38.26 65.04 -4.04
C ARG A 584 38.28 65.67 -5.44
N ASN A 585 37.06 65.86 -5.99
CA ASN A 585 36.72 66.51 -7.27
C ASN A 585 36.88 65.56 -8.49
N SER A 586 35.93 65.48 -9.43
CA SER A 586 35.29 66.59 -10.15
C SER A 586 33.79 66.41 -10.47
N THR A 587 33.17 67.51 -10.91
CA THR A 587 31.84 67.59 -11.57
C THR A 587 32.01 67.49 -13.10
N THR A 588 31.02 67.28 -13.98
CA THR A 588 29.55 67.46 -13.97
C THR A 588 28.85 66.39 -14.83
N GLY A 589 27.52 66.23 -14.71
CA GLY A 589 26.71 65.48 -15.67
C GLY A 589 25.38 64.99 -15.07
N MET A 590 24.24 65.47 -15.56
CA MET A 590 22.94 65.24 -14.92
C MET A 590 21.90 64.73 -15.94
N SER A 591 21.29 63.57 -15.67
CA SER A 591 20.11 63.07 -16.38
C SER A 591 19.14 62.37 -15.41
N PRO A 592 17.81 62.53 -15.54
CA PRO A 592 16.89 62.33 -14.42
C PRO A 592 16.25 60.92 -14.37
N THR A 593 17.02 59.88 -14.02
CA THR A 593 16.44 58.56 -13.64
C THR A 593 17.20 57.89 -12.47
N ARG A 594 16.52 56.94 -11.79
CA ARG A 594 17.06 56.00 -10.75
C ARG A 594 17.27 56.50 -9.30
N PHE A 595 16.61 57.56 -8.83
CA PHE A 595 16.51 57.82 -7.38
C PHE A 595 15.34 57.08 -6.72
N SER A 596 15.58 55.84 -6.25
CA SER A 596 14.81 55.18 -5.17
C SER A 596 15.34 53.80 -4.75
N SER A 597 15.80 52.97 -5.70
CA SER A 597 16.11 51.55 -5.44
C SER A 597 17.43 51.30 -4.70
N ILE A 598 18.49 52.06 -5.04
CA ILE A 598 19.83 51.87 -4.45
C ILE A 598 19.82 52.17 -2.95
N GLY A 599 19.17 53.25 -2.52
CA GLY A 599 19.05 53.62 -1.11
C GLY A 599 18.39 52.52 -0.26
N LEU A 600 17.30 51.93 -0.75
CA LEU A 600 16.61 50.84 -0.03
C LEU A 600 17.47 49.59 0.14
N ASN A 601 18.28 49.23 -0.86
CA ASN A 601 19.18 48.08 -0.77
C ASN A 601 20.40 48.37 0.12
N THR A 602 20.99 49.56 0.08
CA THR A 602 22.08 49.95 1.00
C THR A 602 21.59 50.04 2.45
N ILE A 603 20.39 50.62 2.68
CA ILE A 603 19.78 50.67 4.03
C ILE A 603 19.41 49.26 4.52
N ARG A 604 18.92 48.37 3.65
CA ARG A 604 18.76 46.94 4.00
C ARG A 604 20.10 46.29 4.33
N GLY A 605 21.14 46.51 3.53
CA GLY A 605 22.48 45.98 3.74
C GLY A 605 23.07 46.40 5.09
N GLN A 606 23.00 47.70 5.43
CA GLN A 606 23.46 48.23 6.73
C GLN A 606 22.61 47.72 7.91
N ARG A 607 21.28 47.61 7.76
CA ARG A 607 20.42 47.04 8.81
C ARG A 607 20.67 45.54 9.00
N VAL A 608 20.96 44.80 7.94
CA VAL A 608 21.31 43.37 8.02
C VAL A 608 22.71 43.19 8.61
N SER A 609 23.72 43.95 8.18
CA SER A 609 25.09 43.83 8.72
C SER A 609 25.22 44.27 10.18
N THR A 610 24.35 45.17 10.66
CA THR A 610 24.28 45.55 12.09
C THR A 610 23.40 44.61 12.93
N LEU A 611 22.47 43.87 12.32
CA LEU A 611 21.69 42.83 13.00
C LEU A 611 22.43 41.48 13.07
N ILE A 612 23.17 41.08 12.04
CA ILE A 612 23.93 39.81 12.02
C ILE A 612 24.78 39.59 13.30
N PRO A 613 25.62 40.52 13.78
CA PRO A 613 26.37 40.32 15.01
C PRO A 613 25.45 40.18 16.23
N LYS A 614 24.39 40.98 16.33
CA LYS A 614 23.40 40.90 17.43
C LYS A 614 22.59 39.59 17.43
N LEU A 615 22.36 39.02 16.25
CA LEU A 615 21.70 37.72 16.06
C LEU A 615 22.66 36.55 16.36
N LYS A 616 23.97 36.73 16.16
CA LYS A 616 25.00 35.75 16.56
C LYS A 616 25.21 35.71 18.08
N THR A 617 24.87 36.78 18.82
CA THR A 617 25.00 36.87 20.28
C THR A 617 23.64 36.77 21.00
N LEU A 618 22.72 35.94 20.50
CA LEU A 618 21.43 35.70 21.15
C LEU A 618 21.55 34.69 22.30
N GLU A 619 21.84 35.19 23.49
CA GLU A 619 21.74 34.41 24.73
C GLU A 619 20.28 34.30 25.23
N PRO A 620 19.90 33.20 25.89
CA PRO A 620 18.53 33.00 26.38
C PRO A 620 18.25 33.87 27.61
N LEU A 621 17.49 34.96 27.42
CA LEU A 621 17.17 35.94 28.47
C LEU A 621 16.41 35.35 29.68
N GLN A 622 15.43 34.48 29.43
CA GLN A 622 14.56 33.92 30.48
C GLN A 622 13.87 32.63 29.98
N GLU A 623 13.71 31.63 30.85
CA GLU A 623 12.90 30.44 30.59
C GLU A 623 11.51 30.59 31.26
N LEU A 624 10.43 30.42 30.48
CA LEU A 624 9.05 30.67 30.92
C LEU A 624 8.28 29.36 31.16
N ALA A 625 8.63 28.68 32.25
CA ALA A 625 8.06 27.39 32.66
C ALA A 625 6.63 27.46 33.25
N ASN A 626 5.78 28.37 32.72
CA ASN A 626 4.43 28.63 33.23
C ASN A 626 3.34 27.72 32.64
N HIS A 627 3.64 27.01 31.54
CA HIS A 627 2.72 26.07 30.88
C HIS A 627 3.05 24.63 31.26
N THR A 628 2.02 23.80 31.47
CA THR A 628 2.17 22.40 31.86
C THR A 628 2.15 21.43 30.67
N ALA A 629 2.08 21.95 29.45
CA ALA A 629 2.07 21.19 28.20
C ALA A 629 2.70 21.99 27.05
N LEU A 630 2.68 21.40 25.84
CA LEU A 630 3.25 22.02 24.64
C LEU A 630 2.54 23.33 24.28
N VAL A 631 3.32 24.41 24.24
CA VAL A 631 2.92 25.72 23.67
C VAL A 631 2.75 25.55 22.15
N ARG A 632 1.61 25.98 21.63
CA ARG A 632 1.19 25.80 20.22
C ARG A 632 1.34 27.05 19.37
N HIS A 633 1.13 28.21 19.96
CA HIS A 633 1.22 29.50 19.28
C HIS A 633 1.52 30.60 20.29
N LEU A 634 2.35 31.57 19.89
CA LEU A 634 2.68 32.76 20.66
C LEU A 634 2.66 33.99 19.75
N GLN A 635 2.26 35.14 20.28
CA GLN A 635 2.27 36.41 19.55
C GLN A 635 2.44 37.59 20.50
N PHE A 636 3.35 38.50 20.16
CA PHE A 636 3.42 39.82 20.79
C PHE A 636 2.22 40.68 20.39
N SER A 637 1.79 41.57 21.27
CA SER A 637 0.86 42.65 20.94
C SER A 637 1.55 43.66 19.98
N PRO A 638 0.83 44.34 19.07
CA PRO A 638 1.45 45.29 18.15
C PRO A 638 2.16 46.47 18.83
N ASN A 639 1.76 46.80 20.06
CA ASN A 639 2.40 47.82 20.91
C ASN A 639 3.63 47.30 21.69
N GLY A 640 4.01 46.02 21.54
CA GLY A 640 5.17 45.39 22.18
C GLY A 640 5.04 45.14 23.69
N LYS A 641 3.98 45.62 24.35
CA LYS A 641 3.81 45.56 25.82
C LYS A 641 3.49 44.17 26.36
N TYR A 642 2.91 43.29 25.52
CA TYR A 642 2.42 41.98 25.94
C TYR A 642 2.85 40.87 24.99
N LEU A 643 2.97 39.66 25.54
CA LEU A 643 3.16 38.42 24.81
C LEU A 643 2.03 37.48 25.21
N ALA A 644 1.19 37.08 24.25
CA ALA A 644 0.19 36.04 24.46
C ALA A 644 0.76 34.68 24.02
N THR A 645 0.61 33.66 24.85
CA THR A 645 0.93 32.25 24.54
C THR A 645 -0.34 31.40 24.63
N SER A 646 -0.33 30.23 23.99
CA SER A 646 -1.42 29.24 24.06
C SER A 646 -0.88 27.82 24.08
N SER A 647 -1.49 26.94 24.88
CA SER A 647 -0.96 25.62 25.18
C SER A 647 -2.03 24.52 25.12
N TRP A 648 -1.57 23.27 24.97
CA TRP A 648 -2.40 22.07 25.08
C TRP A 648 -2.92 21.78 26.50
N ASP A 649 -2.42 22.46 27.53
CA ASP A 649 -2.95 22.38 28.90
C ASP A 649 -4.37 22.99 29.07
N ARG A 650 -4.85 23.69 28.02
CA ARG A 650 -6.10 24.48 27.96
C ARG A 650 -6.03 25.82 28.69
N SER A 651 -4.83 26.38 28.81
CA SER A 651 -4.60 27.78 29.14
C SER A 651 -4.02 28.58 27.95
N SER A 652 -4.35 29.86 27.92
CA SER A 652 -3.55 30.89 27.24
C SER A 652 -2.98 31.81 28.31
N ILE A 653 -1.74 32.27 28.20
CA ILE A 653 -1.15 33.17 29.20
C ILE A 653 -0.81 34.50 28.53
N ILE A 654 -1.18 35.61 29.18
CA ILE A 654 -0.70 36.95 28.83
C ILE A 654 0.47 37.25 29.75
N PHE A 655 1.64 37.44 29.16
CA PHE A 655 2.82 37.99 29.83
C PHE A 655 2.94 39.49 29.52
N ARG A 656 3.34 40.27 30.52
CA ARG A 656 3.80 41.65 30.32
C ARG A 656 5.28 41.64 29.98
N VAL A 657 5.66 42.42 28.98
CA VAL A 657 7.02 42.56 28.45
C VAL A 657 7.72 43.73 29.13
N GLY A 658 8.93 43.49 29.62
CA GLY A 658 9.82 44.47 30.23
C GLY A 658 11.26 43.94 30.16
N GLU A 659 12.10 44.28 31.14
CA GLU A 659 13.44 43.69 31.30
C GLU A 659 13.37 42.18 31.57
N SER A 660 12.29 41.72 32.19
CA SER A 660 11.86 40.32 32.27
C SER A 660 10.38 40.21 31.92
N PHE A 661 9.96 39.02 31.48
CA PHE A 661 8.56 38.68 31.26
C PHE A 661 7.90 38.30 32.59
N SER A 662 6.78 38.96 32.90
CA SER A 662 5.97 38.69 34.10
C SER A 662 4.58 38.21 33.70
N THR A 663 4.00 37.26 34.43
CA THR A 663 2.63 36.77 34.14
C THR A 663 1.60 37.83 34.55
N GLN A 664 0.77 38.26 33.62
CA GLN A 664 -0.30 39.25 33.84
C GLN A 664 -1.67 38.56 34.01
N ALA A 665 -2.00 37.60 33.15
CA ALA A 665 -3.26 36.86 33.23
C ALA A 665 -3.13 35.42 32.72
N VAL A 666 -3.83 34.49 33.38
CA VAL A 666 -3.96 33.08 32.95
C VAL A 666 -5.39 32.83 32.51
N LEU A 667 -5.58 32.69 31.20
CA LEU A 667 -6.88 32.54 30.56
C LEU A 667 -7.23 31.05 30.49
N VAL A 668 -8.23 30.60 31.25
CA VAL A 668 -8.59 29.17 31.35
C VAL A 668 -9.74 28.80 30.40
N HIS A 669 -9.58 27.69 29.67
CA HIS A 669 -10.51 27.22 28.64
C HIS A 669 -11.11 25.86 29.01
N VAL A 670 -12.22 25.89 29.76
CA VAL A 670 -12.92 24.69 30.29
C VAL A 670 -13.34 23.70 29.19
N ARG A 671 -13.60 24.17 27.95
CA ARG A 671 -14.03 23.33 26.82
C ARG A 671 -13.15 23.58 25.58
N GLY A 672 -12.41 22.54 25.17
CA GLY A 672 -11.67 22.48 23.90
C GLY A 672 -10.18 22.84 23.99
N PHE A 673 -9.40 22.31 23.05
CA PHE A 673 -7.99 22.66 22.88
C PHE A 673 -7.84 24.03 22.23
N ILE A 674 -6.79 24.77 22.61
CA ILE A 674 -6.48 26.08 22.06
C ILE A 674 -5.47 25.90 20.93
N GLY A 675 -5.77 26.43 19.74
CA GLY A 675 -4.93 26.27 18.56
C GLY A 675 -4.09 27.49 18.21
N GLN A 676 -4.54 28.69 18.59
CA GLN A 676 -3.97 29.96 18.14
C GLN A 676 -4.38 31.11 19.07
N VAL A 677 -3.50 32.10 19.19
CA VAL A 677 -3.75 33.42 19.80
C VAL A 677 -3.54 34.50 18.74
N ALA A 678 -4.41 35.51 18.71
CA ALA A 678 -4.34 36.61 17.74
C ALA A 678 -4.70 37.96 18.39
N TRP A 679 -3.72 38.86 18.51
CA TRP A 679 -3.92 40.24 18.96
C TRP A 679 -4.53 41.12 17.88
N SER A 680 -5.48 41.97 18.28
CA SER A 680 -6.00 43.09 17.48
C SER A 680 -4.90 44.11 17.13
N ALA A 681 -5.10 44.88 16.07
CA ALA A 681 -4.14 45.89 15.59
C ALA A 681 -3.78 46.96 16.65
N THR A 682 -4.71 47.29 17.56
CA THR A 682 -4.48 48.21 18.69
C THR A 682 -3.81 47.56 19.90
N GLY A 683 -3.83 46.23 20.00
CA GLY A 683 -3.35 45.48 21.15
C GLY A 683 -4.30 45.43 22.35
N MET A 684 -5.49 46.04 22.27
CA MET A 684 -6.47 46.12 23.38
C MET A 684 -7.35 44.86 23.52
N ILE A 685 -7.44 44.07 22.44
CA ILE A 685 -8.28 42.86 22.35
C ILE A 685 -7.42 41.67 21.89
N LEU A 686 -7.58 40.53 22.56
CA LEU A 686 -6.98 39.25 22.22
C LEU A 686 -8.07 38.24 21.82
N LEU A 687 -7.87 37.55 20.69
CA LEU A 687 -8.67 36.39 20.30
C LEU A 687 -7.91 35.10 20.65
N THR A 688 -8.62 34.12 21.19
CA THR A 688 -8.12 32.75 21.38
C THR A 688 -9.01 31.78 20.59
N ARG A 689 -8.40 30.96 19.72
CA ARG A 689 -9.13 29.96 18.92
C ARG A 689 -9.35 28.68 19.72
N LEU A 690 -10.60 28.29 19.94
CA LEU A 690 -11.00 26.98 20.45
C LEU A 690 -11.45 26.07 19.28
N THR A 691 -11.90 24.85 19.56
CA THR A 691 -12.31 23.90 18.51
C THR A 691 -13.60 24.32 17.79
N ARG A 692 -14.69 24.63 18.52
CA ARG A 692 -16.00 25.03 17.98
C ARG A 692 -16.39 26.48 18.34
N GLY A 693 -15.41 27.36 18.44
CA GLY A 693 -15.66 28.75 18.82
C GLY A 693 -14.40 29.57 19.07
N ILE A 694 -14.61 30.85 19.33
CA ILE A 694 -13.58 31.87 19.50
C ILE A 694 -13.93 32.68 20.75
N LYS A 695 -12.98 32.86 21.67
CA LYS A 695 -13.14 33.77 22.82
C LYS A 695 -12.42 35.09 22.58
N VAL A 696 -13.05 36.15 23.06
CA VAL A 696 -12.61 37.55 22.98
C VAL A 696 -12.23 38.01 24.39
N TRP A 697 -11.00 38.48 24.57
CA TRP A 697 -10.43 38.87 25.86
C TRP A 697 -9.88 40.31 25.83
N THR A 698 -9.78 40.97 26.98
CA THR A 698 -8.96 42.19 27.15
C THR A 698 -7.49 41.86 27.42
N GLU A 699 -6.63 42.87 27.39
CA GLU A 699 -5.24 42.79 27.88
C GLU A 699 -5.16 42.36 29.36
N ASP A 700 -6.15 42.72 30.19
CA ASP A 700 -6.27 42.30 31.60
C ASP A 700 -6.73 40.85 31.76
N GLY A 701 -7.03 40.15 30.67
CA GLY A 701 -7.54 38.78 30.69
C GLY A 701 -9.02 38.63 31.04
N LEU A 702 -9.82 39.69 30.94
CA LEU A 702 -11.27 39.61 31.11
C LEU A 702 -11.94 39.05 29.85
N CYS A 703 -12.74 37.99 29.99
CA CYS A 703 -13.46 37.35 28.88
C CYS A 703 -14.69 38.18 28.46
N LYS A 704 -14.53 39.09 27.50
CA LYS A 704 -15.62 39.91 26.95
C LYS A 704 -16.70 39.08 26.26
N ARG A 705 -16.34 38.02 25.52
CA ARG A 705 -17.31 37.22 24.75
C ARG A 705 -16.80 35.81 24.47
N THR A 706 -17.72 34.84 24.41
CA THR A 706 -17.52 33.59 23.68
C THR A 706 -18.41 33.62 22.44
N ILE A 707 -17.84 33.34 21.28
CA ILE A 707 -18.51 33.26 19.97
C ILE A 707 -18.46 31.79 19.56
N ASP A 708 -19.56 31.07 19.76
CA ASP A 708 -19.68 29.67 19.33
C ASP A 708 -19.90 29.58 17.81
N ARG A 709 -19.36 28.54 17.19
CA ARG A 709 -19.41 28.31 15.73
C ARG A 709 -19.87 26.89 15.42
N PRO A 710 -20.64 26.67 14.33
CA PRO A 710 -21.21 25.36 14.02
C PRO A 710 -20.15 24.33 13.60
N HIS A 711 -19.11 24.79 12.92
CA HIS A 711 -18.03 23.95 12.40
C HIS A 711 -16.73 24.14 13.18
N SER A 712 -15.76 23.25 12.94
CA SER A 712 -14.45 23.33 13.59
C SER A 712 -13.64 24.48 13.00
N VAL A 713 -13.25 25.44 13.84
CA VAL A 713 -12.42 26.58 13.41
C VAL A 713 -10.97 26.11 13.26
N SER A 714 -10.36 26.28 12.09
CA SER A 714 -8.97 25.88 11.82
C SER A 714 -7.97 26.99 12.18
N SER A 715 -8.25 28.23 11.76
CA SER A 715 -7.44 29.43 12.00
C SER A 715 -8.31 30.68 12.20
N ILE A 716 -7.71 31.71 12.80
CA ILE A 716 -8.25 33.07 12.96
C ILE A 716 -7.26 34.12 12.47
N ALA A 717 -7.74 35.20 11.86
CA ALA A 717 -6.91 36.30 11.38
C ALA A 717 -7.62 37.66 11.52
N TRP A 718 -6.96 38.65 12.12
CA TRP A 718 -7.50 40.02 12.22
C TRP A 718 -7.45 40.74 10.87
N LEU A 719 -8.42 41.62 10.62
CA LEU A 719 -8.36 42.59 9.53
C LEU A 719 -7.52 43.80 9.98
N PRO A 720 -6.45 44.19 9.24
CA PRO A 720 -5.47 45.17 9.72
C PRO A 720 -6.04 46.58 9.92
N ASN A 721 -7.09 46.95 9.18
CA ASN A 721 -7.68 48.29 9.18
C ASN A 721 -8.95 48.39 10.07
N SER A 722 -9.21 47.43 10.97
CA SER A 722 -10.44 47.41 11.77
C SER A 722 -10.24 46.77 13.15
N GLU A 723 -10.64 47.50 14.20
CA GLU A 723 -10.46 47.07 15.59
C GLU A 723 -11.41 45.95 16.03
N THR A 724 -12.52 45.73 15.29
CA THR A 724 -13.59 44.79 15.68
C THR A 724 -13.77 43.61 14.72
N GLN A 725 -13.19 43.64 13.51
CA GLN A 725 -13.48 42.66 12.47
C GLN A 725 -12.32 41.67 12.26
N PHE A 726 -12.65 40.40 12.11
CA PHE A 726 -11.68 39.32 11.91
C PHE A 726 -12.27 38.21 11.03
N PHE A 727 -11.42 37.32 10.54
CA PHE A 727 -11.81 36.12 9.80
C PHE A 727 -11.74 34.88 10.68
N SER A 728 -12.77 34.04 10.59
CA SER A 728 -12.83 32.67 11.11
C SER A 728 -12.78 31.69 9.94
N VAL A 729 -11.88 30.71 9.98
CA VAL A 729 -11.73 29.70 8.93
C VAL A 729 -12.39 28.41 9.39
N GLU A 730 -13.39 27.93 8.65
CA GLU A 730 -14.28 26.83 9.03
C GLU A 730 -14.45 25.87 7.84
N GLY A 731 -13.67 24.78 7.83
CA GLY A 731 -13.70 23.81 6.73
C GLY A 731 -13.15 24.41 5.43
N SER A 732 -14.02 24.62 4.44
CA SER A 732 -13.71 25.27 3.16
C SER A 732 -14.25 26.71 3.06
N ASP A 733 -14.83 27.24 4.13
CA ASP A 733 -15.38 28.60 4.22
C ASP A 733 -14.52 29.51 5.09
N VAL A 734 -14.53 30.80 4.76
CA VAL A 734 -13.98 31.87 5.61
C VAL A 734 -15.07 32.88 5.94
N PHE A 735 -15.47 32.95 7.20
CA PHE A 735 -16.48 33.90 7.67
C PHE A 735 -15.81 35.17 8.18
N LYS A 736 -16.29 36.33 7.71
CA LYS A 736 -15.95 37.62 8.31
C LYS A 736 -16.87 37.85 9.50
N LEU A 737 -16.29 37.98 10.69
CA LEU A 737 -17.00 38.15 11.96
C LEU A 737 -16.65 39.50 12.59
N ASP A 738 -17.60 40.03 13.35
CA ASP A 738 -17.37 41.12 14.30
C ASP A 738 -17.13 40.58 15.73
N THR A 739 -16.50 41.34 16.63
CA THR A 739 -16.29 40.96 18.04
C THR A 739 -17.58 40.69 18.82
N GLN A 740 -18.74 41.19 18.36
CA GLN A 740 -20.05 40.83 18.91
C GLN A 740 -20.56 39.45 18.47
N GLY A 741 -19.86 38.78 17.55
CA GLY A 741 -20.23 37.46 17.00
C GLY A 741 -21.12 37.50 15.74
N LYS A 742 -21.46 38.69 15.24
CA LYS A 742 -22.24 38.84 14.01
C LYS A 742 -21.42 38.43 12.79
N VAL A 743 -22.00 37.60 11.91
CA VAL A 743 -21.45 37.34 10.57
C VAL A 743 -21.70 38.57 9.69
N LEU A 744 -20.64 39.11 9.09
CA LEU A 744 -20.67 40.25 8.18
C LEU A 744 -20.59 39.81 6.71
N ASP A 745 -19.88 38.72 6.42
CA ASP A 745 -19.60 38.23 5.07
C ASP A 745 -19.14 36.75 5.11
N SER A 746 -19.22 36.03 4.00
CA SER A 746 -18.89 34.60 3.88
C SER A 746 -18.21 34.27 2.56
N TYR A 747 -16.94 33.87 2.61
CA TYR A 747 -16.13 33.55 1.44
C TYR A 747 -15.99 32.04 1.28
N HIS A 748 -16.77 31.47 0.37
CA HIS A 748 -16.63 30.06 -0.02
C HIS A 748 -15.37 29.83 -0.87
N PHE A 749 -14.63 28.74 -0.59
CA PHE A 749 -13.49 28.25 -1.38
C PHE A 749 -13.70 26.84 -1.97
N GLY A 750 -14.89 26.25 -1.80
CA GLY A 750 -15.29 25.03 -2.50
C GLY A 750 -14.50 23.78 -2.09
N ARG A 751 -13.71 23.24 -3.02
CA ARG A 751 -13.06 21.92 -2.93
C ARG A 751 -11.83 21.85 -2.02
N ILE A 752 -11.47 22.92 -1.30
CA ILE A 752 -10.22 23.01 -0.51
C ILE A 752 -10.52 23.20 0.98
N GLN A 753 -9.91 22.37 1.84
CA GLN A 753 -10.01 22.53 3.29
C GLN A 753 -8.97 23.53 3.78
N LEU A 754 -9.38 24.73 4.15
CA LEU A 754 -8.47 25.79 4.58
C LEU A 754 -7.93 25.52 6.00
N HIS A 755 -6.60 25.46 6.10
CA HIS A 755 -5.88 25.31 7.37
C HIS A 755 -5.48 26.66 7.97
N ASN A 756 -5.12 27.63 7.12
CA ASN A 756 -4.74 28.98 7.55
C ASN A 756 -5.08 30.02 6.49
N VAL A 757 -5.28 31.26 6.92
CA VAL A 757 -5.65 32.41 6.08
C VAL A 757 -4.87 33.63 6.53
N ALA A 758 -4.24 34.33 5.58
CA ALA A 758 -3.55 35.60 5.79
C ALA A 758 -4.24 36.73 5.00
N VAL A 759 -4.22 37.95 5.54
CA VAL A 759 -4.79 39.15 4.90
C VAL A 759 -3.67 40.09 4.49
N THR A 760 -3.78 40.76 3.34
CA THR A 760 -2.84 41.85 3.01
C THR A 760 -3.06 43.07 3.91
N PRO A 761 -2.02 43.88 4.20
CA PRO A 761 -2.16 45.13 4.97
C PRO A 761 -3.27 46.05 4.46
N ASP A 762 -3.48 46.10 3.14
CA ASP A 762 -4.52 46.92 2.51
C ASP A 762 -5.97 46.45 2.81
N GLY A 763 -6.16 45.28 3.44
CA GLY A 763 -7.47 44.64 3.67
C GLY A 763 -8.14 44.05 2.41
N GLN A 764 -7.64 44.37 1.20
CA GLN A 764 -8.28 44.01 -0.07
C GLN A 764 -8.07 42.57 -0.55
N ARG A 765 -7.13 41.79 0.01
CA ARG A 765 -6.79 40.45 -0.49
C ARG A 765 -6.61 39.45 0.64
N LEU A 766 -7.09 38.23 0.37
CA LEU A 766 -7.12 37.09 1.28
C LEU A 766 -6.32 35.95 0.65
N LEU A 767 -5.34 35.42 1.38
CA LEU A 767 -4.52 34.26 0.98
C LEU A 767 -4.90 33.07 1.87
N GLY A 768 -5.63 32.10 1.31
CA GLY A 768 -5.97 30.84 1.98
C GLY A 768 -5.00 29.72 1.61
N VAL A 769 -4.64 28.87 2.57
CA VAL A 769 -3.76 27.69 2.37
C VAL A 769 -4.47 26.42 2.82
N GLY A 770 -4.51 25.39 1.98
CA GLY A 770 -5.16 24.12 2.31
C GLY A 770 -4.99 22.99 1.28
N PRO A 771 -5.17 21.72 1.67
CA PRO A 771 -5.29 20.59 0.76
C PRO A 771 -6.58 20.62 -0.07
N LEU A 772 -6.47 20.18 -1.32
CA LEU A 772 -7.57 19.96 -2.26
C LEU A 772 -8.27 18.62 -1.98
N LEU A 773 -9.49 18.66 -1.45
CA LEU A 773 -10.23 17.45 -1.07
C LEU A 773 -10.69 16.61 -2.26
N ALA A 774 -10.93 17.25 -3.42
CA ALA A 774 -11.35 16.59 -4.65
C ALA A 774 -10.89 17.35 -5.90
N ALA A 775 -10.56 16.61 -6.95
CA ALA A 775 -10.31 17.14 -8.30
C ALA A 775 -11.60 17.77 -8.89
N PRO A 776 -11.51 18.54 -10.00
CA PRO A 776 -12.67 19.14 -10.66
C PRO A 776 -13.83 18.17 -10.91
N ASN A 777 -13.51 16.92 -11.28
CA ASN A 777 -14.47 15.89 -11.66
C ASN A 777 -15.04 15.11 -10.46
N GLY A 778 -14.77 15.54 -9.22
CA GLY A 778 -15.21 14.85 -8.00
C GLY A 778 -14.34 13.66 -7.58
N LEU A 779 -13.28 13.35 -8.32
CA LEU A 779 -12.31 12.31 -7.95
C LEU A 779 -11.55 12.70 -6.67
N HIS A 780 -11.44 11.75 -5.75
CA HIS A 780 -10.59 11.84 -4.56
C HIS A 780 -9.27 11.10 -4.81
N PRO A 781 -8.13 11.56 -4.25
CA PRO A 781 -6.88 10.80 -4.29
C PRO A 781 -7.02 9.51 -3.47
N SER A 782 -6.22 8.49 -3.80
CA SER A 782 -6.13 7.26 -3.03
C SER A 782 -5.56 7.50 -1.62
N ARG A 783 -5.62 6.47 -0.76
CA ARG A 783 -5.03 6.55 0.59
C ARG A 783 -3.49 6.65 0.59
N THR A 784 -2.82 6.36 -0.52
CA THR A 784 -1.34 6.39 -0.64
C THR A 784 -0.83 7.71 -1.23
N THR A 785 -1.58 8.34 -2.13
CA THR A 785 -1.16 9.56 -2.82
C THR A 785 -1.30 10.81 -1.94
N ARG A 786 -0.39 11.78 -2.11
CA ARG A 786 -0.39 13.01 -1.31
C ARG A 786 -1.44 13.99 -1.84
N VAL A 787 -2.28 14.48 -0.92
CA VAL A 787 -3.30 15.48 -1.26
C VAL A 787 -2.64 16.80 -1.68
N GLU A 788 -3.00 17.30 -2.87
CA GLU A 788 -2.42 18.52 -3.46
C GLU A 788 -2.67 19.73 -2.54
N LYS A 789 -1.60 20.43 -2.12
CA LYS A 789 -1.70 21.60 -1.23
C LYS A 789 -1.62 22.88 -2.03
N ARG A 790 -2.66 23.71 -1.94
CA ARG A 790 -2.77 24.97 -2.71
C ARG A 790 -2.75 26.20 -1.82
N ILE A 791 -2.29 27.31 -2.41
CA ILE A 791 -2.38 28.67 -1.89
C ILE A 791 -3.28 29.44 -2.85
N ILE A 792 -4.43 29.95 -2.38
CA ILE A 792 -5.38 30.69 -3.22
C ILE A 792 -5.49 32.14 -2.73
N GLY A 793 -5.28 33.07 -3.67
CA GLY A 793 -5.62 34.47 -3.49
C GLY A 793 -7.06 34.77 -3.92
N LYS A 794 -7.86 35.35 -3.03
CA LYS A 794 -9.20 35.89 -3.32
C LYS A 794 -9.20 37.39 -3.00
N ARG A 795 -9.86 38.21 -3.84
CA ARG A 795 -10.03 39.64 -3.55
C ARG A 795 -11.23 39.83 -2.62
N CYS A 796 -11.01 40.49 -1.48
CA CYS A 796 -12.08 41.01 -0.66
C CYS A 796 -12.63 42.25 -1.37
N ILE A 797 -13.74 42.09 -2.09
CA ILE A 797 -14.48 43.23 -2.64
C ILE A 797 -15.22 43.86 -1.46
N TYR A 798 -14.86 45.09 -1.12
CA TYR A 798 -15.69 45.89 -0.23
C TYR A 798 -16.96 46.26 -0.98
N THR A 799 -18.07 45.55 -0.72
CA THR A 799 -19.42 45.98 -1.07
C THR A 799 -19.78 47.20 -0.24
N LEU A 800 -19.22 48.34 -0.63
CA LEU A 800 -19.73 49.65 -0.29
C LEU A 800 -21.13 49.76 -0.91
N ALA A 801 -22.15 49.47 -0.10
CA ALA A 801 -23.53 49.75 -0.41
C ALA A 801 -23.76 51.27 -0.39
N ILE A 802 -23.25 51.94 -1.43
CA ILE A 802 -23.61 53.33 -1.74
C ILE A 802 -25.05 53.28 -2.25
N SER A 803 -25.99 53.49 -1.33
CA SER A 803 -27.38 53.75 -1.64
C SER A 803 -27.50 55.12 -2.30
N LEU A 804 -27.37 55.16 -3.62
CA LEU A 804 -27.90 56.24 -4.44
C LEU A 804 -29.25 55.76 -5.00
N ILE A 805 -30.30 56.48 -4.61
CA ILE A 805 -31.68 56.35 -5.06
C ILE A 805 -32.12 57.78 -5.45
N PRO A 806 -32.86 58.00 -6.53
CA PRO A 806 -33.17 57.09 -7.64
C PRO A 806 -32.21 57.25 -8.86
#